data_AF-A0A939JTM9-F1
#
_entry.id   AF-A0A939JTM9-F1
#
_cell.length_a   1.000
_cell.length_b   1.000
_cell.length_c   1.000
_cell.angle_alpha   90.00
_cell.angle_beta   90.00
_cell.angle_gamma   90.00
#
_symmetry.space_group_name_H-M   'P 1'
#
loop_
_entity.id
_entity.type
_entity.pdbx_description
1 polymer ?
#
loop_
_entity_poly.entity_id
_entity_poly.type
_entity_poly.pdbx_seq_one_letter_code
_entity_poly.pdbx_strand_id
1 'polypeptide(L)'
;MTIDELKALITRHTQDTTLTLPAADLGTGPAAALIGTWLDGTLTVTDLRREDHDDSVTVHGTLTVTGLGLTDLPVHGIEFGLDPLDHDPTLHVPLVVPADWTFPTSFPATDGSDLAALAFPVPPALLLTSAARPARDGRPALDPGLTFHASQVNDPARLGSLAALLRPRPGELSLTGPVVRRPSKGPGDEVRTDIALRSTPQPDGEFSASFYLWAGSRDDDGANGSSSTYGLRLAADLVLGQVGGATISAPLPSGGGVLALGADRLPEKLSPDDLAAWNGTGAAVHQLVDQQDFTLGASVRLTGITATIDPSAFGKGGLAAALTQVTATVETTPGTTWPIVGDDLALTGVGATLTVTNPLQASRAAKVTGRGDFTVAGDVALHATAEIPPGTFRLTLDESTPAELRDVLQHFLPHADLTGVPTLTLKKFSGSATPKKGAYEVDASVSSDWHIDVGAARIALTEAGLELAREGGEGAPGGVVEKQPDSGSGTTGTLSAKAELGPASGGDGDDSVVKFSAKWTVPGAFELDGMFPDLDLTKLLTSLACRADVPLPDGLPQVSLLHPAVTVRLGTALTGQPAAGKGYELAVSTTATFDAAQLTFFGKAARKAEGGTLFAAALWQQDWVWSPGKVSGWAPVLGFLDGITFAKSGLAVSSADGVTVDAGADPPDTLPATLDKGLTFFTELGLTGPLAPLKVLFQDAGGIHLTARLTTPVQESQFTASIAEQKTREGFGGLVLAFAPAKREVSLQTSWNFTVPAVGSAPSTLLQFVAGGALKGTEFHLLLALKPAGSGADEAAGRPAPHQLAYALRAPGRTLLTADPVAGTDGRIVHDATPQGASGSTYSLLRSTAVRLAGLTAPPSADDLPTWKNAFGVEGFDVQYFYMQIGYGAETGLTLGGGGSVVIGDAALKLDIKGGFDPEPYVTVFRFDLEAVHQDTGISIWDVVAVLATPPDWLAFLKQIVLHKLAMCVVTAPGGWTNPVTHEEWKQGFYAKGDIDFFGNNWRFEVNVSDDGLYAYSNIAQPLKLADVLTFSDASGTKGPQYLLDTRGIRTGHLPAKIFYLSGKLALLGLSASIEAQLGNDGFAFTIAADLLDILHGDMSCTLDSTGLKASAHVKLGFDVTIPRGVVLGGIPVPAGNLVGIHAEGGFDLTIDGSGVTLHLTASCDAYLLDVHLVDFHLDQQFTIGKWDDIVSWLENNPDKLFESLGEGIWDALKNCATTTAAELT
;
A
#
# COMPACT_ATOMS: atom_id res chain seq x y z
N MET A 1 -74.41 -46.17 42.88
CA MET A 1 -73.96 -47.57 43.09
C MET A 1 -73.53 -47.71 44.56
N THR A 2 -73.67 -48.87 45.20
CA THR A 2 -73.10 -49.11 46.55
C THR A 2 -71.70 -49.75 46.45
N ILE A 3 -70.90 -49.67 47.52
CA ILE A 3 -69.55 -50.26 47.50
C ILE A 3 -69.59 -51.79 47.32
N ASP A 4 -70.63 -52.45 47.82
CA ASP A 4 -70.86 -53.89 47.63
C ASP A 4 -71.24 -54.21 46.18
N GLU A 5 -72.02 -53.34 45.51
CA GLU A 5 -72.30 -53.44 44.07
C GLU A 5 -71.03 -53.26 43.23
N LEU A 6 -70.14 -52.35 43.61
CA LEU A 6 -68.85 -52.13 42.94
C LEU A 6 -67.92 -53.34 43.12
N LYS A 7 -67.82 -53.89 44.33
CA LYS A 7 -67.12 -55.14 44.62
C LYS A 7 -67.68 -56.31 43.81
N ALA A 8 -68.99 -56.42 43.69
CA ALA A 8 -69.65 -57.46 42.91
C ALA A 8 -69.39 -57.30 41.40
N LEU A 9 -69.37 -56.05 40.90
CA LEU A 9 -69.02 -55.74 39.51
C LEU A 9 -67.59 -56.17 39.21
N ILE A 10 -66.61 -55.75 40.02
CA ILE A 10 -65.20 -56.12 39.84
C ILE A 10 -65.04 -57.65 39.89
N THR A 11 -65.76 -58.34 40.79
CA THR A 11 -65.74 -59.81 40.86
C THR A 11 -66.28 -60.46 39.59
N ARG A 12 -67.41 -59.97 39.05
CA ARG A 12 -68.04 -60.51 37.83
C ARG A 12 -67.10 -60.43 36.62
N HIS A 13 -66.29 -59.38 36.58
CA HIS A 13 -65.34 -59.11 35.51
C HIS A 13 -63.95 -59.72 35.77
N THR A 14 -63.77 -60.46 36.85
CA THR A 14 -62.52 -61.18 37.16
C THR A 14 -62.67 -62.66 36.83
N GLN A 15 -61.84 -63.16 35.91
CA GLN A 15 -61.71 -64.58 35.59
C GLN A 15 -60.28 -65.05 35.87
N ASP A 16 -60.13 -66.11 36.67
CA ASP A 16 -58.86 -66.60 37.20
C ASP A 16 -58.05 -65.48 37.90
N THR A 17 -56.95 -65.04 37.30
CA THR A 17 -56.10 -63.92 37.77
C THR A 17 -56.19 -62.71 36.86
N THR A 18 -57.25 -62.57 36.05
CA THR A 18 -57.41 -61.49 35.08
C THR A 18 -58.72 -60.72 35.31
N LEU A 19 -58.63 -59.42 35.54
CA LEU A 19 -59.77 -58.49 35.52
C LEU A 19 -59.91 -57.91 34.11
N THR A 20 -61.11 -58.00 33.51
CA THR A 20 -61.44 -57.36 32.22
C THR A 20 -62.72 -56.56 32.38
N LEU A 21 -62.57 -55.25 32.60
CA LEU A 21 -63.66 -54.33 32.92
C LEU A 21 -63.89 -53.31 31.79
N PRO A 22 -64.92 -53.50 30.94
CA PRO A 22 -65.34 -52.54 29.92
C PRO A 22 -65.81 -51.21 30.52
N ALA A 23 -65.50 -50.09 29.87
CA ALA A 23 -65.94 -48.77 30.30
C ALA A 23 -67.47 -48.68 30.47
N ALA A 24 -68.23 -49.32 29.57
CA ALA A 24 -69.69 -49.30 29.56
C ALA A 24 -70.31 -49.91 30.84
N ASP A 25 -69.63 -50.85 31.49
CA ASP A 25 -70.12 -51.52 32.69
C ASP A 25 -70.00 -50.64 33.95
N LEU A 26 -69.22 -49.56 33.88
CA LEU A 26 -69.16 -48.50 34.90
C LEU A 26 -70.15 -47.35 34.65
N GLY A 27 -70.95 -47.40 33.57
CA GLY A 27 -71.94 -46.38 33.21
C GLY A 27 -71.37 -45.26 32.33
N THR A 28 -71.85 -44.03 32.51
CA THR A 28 -71.44 -42.83 31.74
C THR A 28 -70.65 -41.81 32.57
N GLY A 29 -70.29 -42.15 33.81
CA GLY A 29 -69.61 -41.25 34.74
C GLY A 29 -68.11 -41.08 34.47
N PRO A 30 -67.40 -40.27 35.28
CA PRO A 30 -65.99 -39.91 35.06
C PRO A 30 -65.02 -41.11 34.97
N ALA A 31 -65.24 -42.20 35.73
CA ALA A 31 -64.41 -43.40 35.63
C ALA A 31 -64.58 -44.13 34.29
N ALA A 32 -65.81 -44.22 33.76
CA ALA A 32 -66.08 -44.80 32.45
C ALA A 32 -65.42 -43.96 31.33
N ALA A 33 -65.50 -42.63 31.42
CA ALA A 33 -64.85 -41.72 30.48
C ALA A 33 -63.31 -41.86 30.49
N LEU A 34 -62.72 -42.06 31.67
CA LEU A 34 -61.28 -42.28 31.84
C LEU A 34 -60.82 -43.59 31.20
N ILE A 35 -61.53 -44.72 31.43
CA ILE A 35 -61.24 -45.99 30.74
C ILE A 35 -61.42 -45.84 29.22
N GLY A 36 -62.50 -45.18 28.79
CA GLY A 36 -62.78 -44.92 27.37
C GLY A 36 -61.70 -44.10 26.66
N THR A 37 -61.13 -43.10 27.33
CA THR A 37 -60.17 -42.16 26.73
C THR A 37 -58.73 -42.70 26.75
N TRP A 38 -58.34 -43.40 27.82
CA TRP A 38 -56.94 -43.70 28.11
C TRP A 38 -56.60 -45.18 28.21
N LEU A 39 -57.57 -46.09 28.38
CA LEU A 39 -57.36 -47.52 28.63
C LEU A 39 -58.05 -48.39 27.57
N ASP A 40 -57.99 -47.97 26.30
CA ASP A 40 -58.50 -48.72 25.14
C ASP A 40 -59.97 -49.17 25.26
N GLY A 41 -60.78 -48.46 26.05
CA GLY A 41 -62.18 -48.78 26.29
C GLY A 41 -62.44 -49.95 27.25
N THR A 42 -61.42 -50.68 27.68
CA THR A 42 -61.52 -51.80 28.63
C THR A 42 -60.28 -51.89 29.51
N LEU A 43 -60.45 -51.78 30.83
CA LEU A 43 -59.36 -51.98 31.78
C LEU A 43 -59.08 -53.48 31.94
N THR A 44 -57.88 -53.93 31.52
CA THR A 44 -57.47 -55.34 31.62
C THR A 44 -56.24 -55.50 32.51
N VAL A 45 -56.38 -56.17 33.66
CA VAL A 45 -55.29 -56.40 34.62
C VAL A 45 -55.08 -57.90 34.80
N THR A 46 -53.91 -58.42 34.43
CA THR A 46 -53.48 -59.81 34.63
C THR A 46 -52.66 -59.96 35.92
N ASP A 47 -52.41 -61.19 36.35
CA ASP A 47 -51.72 -61.49 37.63
C ASP A 47 -52.34 -60.76 38.85
N LEU A 48 -53.65 -60.59 38.80
CA LEU A 48 -54.44 -59.76 39.70
C LEU A 48 -54.32 -60.24 41.16
N ARG A 49 -54.00 -59.30 42.05
CA ARG A 49 -54.22 -59.39 43.50
C ARG A 49 -55.16 -58.28 43.91
N ARG A 50 -56.17 -58.63 44.70
CA ARG A 50 -57.25 -57.73 45.10
C ARG A 50 -57.29 -57.56 46.61
N GLU A 51 -57.47 -56.33 47.04
CA GLU A 51 -57.66 -55.92 48.43
C GLU A 51 -58.97 -55.12 48.53
N ASP A 52 -59.93 -55.63 49.28
CA ASP A 52 -61.21 -54.95 49.52
C ASP A 52 -61.12 -54.15 50.82
N HIS A 53 -61.46 -52.86 50.75
CA HIS A 53 -61.60 -51.97 51.90
C HIS A 53 -63.08 -51.63 52.12
N ASP A 54 -63.39 -50.92 53.21
CA ASP A 54 -64.78 -50.58 53.56
C ASP A 54 -65.41 -49.59 52.54
N ASP A 55 -64.59 -48.74 51.91
CA ASP A 55 -64.97 -47.64 51.03
C ASP A 55 -64.35 -47.70 49.62
N SER A 56 -63.41 -48.62 49.39
CA SER A 56 -62.74 -48.79 48.10
C SER A 56 -62.37 -50.24 47.80
N VAL A 57 -62.02 -50.50 46.55
CA VAL A 57 -61.42 -51.76 46.10
C VAL A 57 -60.09 -51.42 45.46
N THR A 58 -59.02 -52.01 45.97
CA THR A 58 -57.67 -51.83 45.43
C THR A 58 -57.23 -53.09 44.70
N VAL A 59 -56.71 -52.93 43.48
CA VAL A 59 -56.16 -54.03 42.71
C VAL A 59 -54.71 -53.78 42.31
N HIS A 60 -53.93 -54.86 42.29
CA HIS A 60 -52.54 -54.91 41.89
C HIS A 60 -52.39 -55.98 40.82
N GLY A 61 -51.43 -55.84 39.92
CA GLY A 61 -51.20 -56.83 38.88
C GLY A 61 -50.38 -56.24 37.75
N THR A 62 -50.62 -56.74 36.55
CA THR A 62 -49.94 -56.35 35.33
C THR A 62 -50.96 -55.75 34.36
N LEU A 63 -50.71 -54.54 33.86
CA LEU A 63 -51.62 -53.80 32.97
C LEU A 63 -50.93 -53.52 31.63
N THR A 64 -51.65 -53.80 30.54
CA THR A 64 -51.25 -53.42 29.18
C THR A 64 -52.19 -52.33 28.68
N VAL A 65 -51.61 -51.20 28.27
CA VAL A 65 -52.31 -50.03 27.71
C VAL A 65 -51.74 -49.73 26.33
N THR A 66 -52.37 -50.33 25.31
CA THR A 66 -51.93 -50.24 23.91
C THR A 66 -51.97 -48.81 23.41
N GLY A 67 -53.02 -48.05 23.77
CA GLY A 67 -53.18 -46.64 23.43
C GLY A 67 -52.15 -45.68 24.05
N LEU A 68 -51.32 -46.16 24.99
CA LEU A 68 -50.16 -45.44 25.54
C LEU A 68 -48.83 -46.17 25.26
N GLY A 69 -48.83 -47.24 24.45
CA GLY A 69 -47.63 -48.02 24.14
C GLY A 69 -47.01 -48.73 25.36
N LEU A 70 -47.75 -48.90 26.46
CA LEU A 70 -47.28 -49.52 27.70
C LEU A 70 -47.70 -50.99 27.72
N THR A 71 -46.73 -51.91 27.82
CA THR A 71 -46.98 -53.36 27.85
C THR A 71 -46.42 -53.97 29.13
N ASP A 72 -47.14 -54.95 29.67
CA ASP A 72 -46.76 -55.73 30.85
C ASP A 72 -46.34 -54.86 32.06
N LEU A 73 -47.05 -53.75 32.30
CA LEU A 73 -46.68 -52.79 33.34
C LEU A 73 -47.11 -53.28 34.73
N PRO A 74 -46.19 -53.47 35.69
CA PRO A 74 -46.57 -53.76 37.06
C PRO A 74 -47.27 -52.54 37.67
N VAL A 75 -48.54 -52.71 38.00
CA VAL A 75 -49.37 -51.69 38.63
C VAL A 75 -49.64 -52.08 40.06
N HIS A 76 -49.31 -51.17 40.98
CA HIS A 76 -49.56 -51.34 42.40
C HIS A 76 -50.54 -50.25 42.86
N GLY A 77 -51.74 -50.65 43.27
CA GLY A 77 -52.70 -49.74 43.89
C GLY A 77 -53.64 -49.05 42.90
N ILE A 78 -54.21 -49.79 41.94
CA ILE A 78 -55.36 -49.29 41.18
C ILE A 78 -56.56 -49.25 42.13
N GLU A 79 -57.09 -48.06 42.38
CA GLU A 79 -58.12 -47.85 43.39
C GLU A 79 -59.45 -47.52 42.72
N PHE A 80 -60.46 -48.35 43.01
CA PHE A 80 -61.86 -48.11 42.66
C PHE A 80 -62.60 -47.61 43.90
N GLY A 81 -63.30 -46.49 43.78
CA GLY A 81 -64.12 -45.94 44.85
C GLY A 81 -65.48 -45.49 44.34
N LEU A 82 -66.19 -44.75 45.18
CA LEU A 82 -67.41 -44.04 44.79
C LEU A 82 -67.26 -42.57 45.14
N ASP A 83 -67.73 -41.68 44.27
CA ASP A 83 -67.79 -40.26 44.60
C ASP A 83 -68.82 -40.06 45.74
N PRO A 84 -68.47 -39.33 46.81
CA PRO A 84 -69.36 -39.15 47.96
C PRO A 84 -70.61 -38.32 47.64
N LEU A 85 -70.67 -37.58 46.52
CA LEU A 85 -71.80 -36.70 46.16
C LEU A 85 -72.86 -37.42 45.32
N ASP A 86 -72.47 -38.14 44.28
CA ASP A 86 -73.39 -38.76 43.32
C ASP A 86 -73.35 -40.29 43.31
N HIS A 87 -72.43 -40.89 44.08
CA HIS A 87 -72.19 -42.33 44.13
C HIS A 87 -71.84 -42.95 42.77
N ASP A 88 -71.25 -42.17 41.87
CA ASP A 88 -70.64 -42.68 40.64
C ASP A 88 -69.30 -43.38 40.94
N PRO A 89 -68.93 -44.42 40.19
CA PRO A 89 -67.62 -45.05 40.31
C PRO A 89 -66.49 -44.04 40.09
N THR A 90 -65.51 -44.04 40.99
CA THR A 90 -64.24 -43.33 40.82
C THR A 90 -63.11 -44.32 40.59
N LEU A 91 -62.12 -43.89 39.81
CA LEU A 91 -60.98 -44.72 39.41
C LEU A 91 -59.69 -43.92 39.50
N HIS A 92 -58.69 -44.48 40.17
CA HIS A 92 -57.31 -44.01 40.14
C HIS A 92 -56.38 -45.12 39.66
N VAL A 93 -55.59 -44.81 38.65
CA VAL A 93 -54.61 -45.74 38.06
C VAL A 93 -53.23 -45.09 38.10
N PRO A 94 -52.33 -45.52 38.99
CA PRO A 94 -50.96 -45.06 39.01
C PRO A 94 -50.10 -45.89 38.05
N LEU A 95 -49.78 -45.34 36.87
CA LEU A 95 -48.90 -45.99 35.90
C LEU A 95 -47.48 -45.46 36.07
N VAL A 96 -46.61 -46.21 36.73
CA VAL A 96 -45.16 -45.92 36.73
C VAL A 96 -44.59 -46.48 35.44
N VAL A 97 -44.06 -45.63 34.56
CA VAL A 97 -43.59 -46.10 33.25
C VAL A 97 -42.26 -46.85 33.37
N PRO A 98 -41.88 -47.70 32.39
CA PRO A 98 -40.59 -48.37 32.37
C PRO A 98 -39.41 -47.39 32.28
N ALA A 99 -38.21 -47.85 32.66
CA ALA A 99 -37.01 -47.00 32.66
C ALA A 99 -36.54 -46.58 31.25
N ASP A 100 -36.90 -47.32 30.21
CA ASP A 100 -36.63 -47.05 28.81
C ASP A 100 -37.76 -46.25 28.12
N TRP A 101 -38.79 -45.85 28.88
CA TRP A 101 -39.89 -45.04 28.36
C TRP A 101 -39.42 -43.65 27.94
N THR A 102 -40.00 -43.16 26.84
CA THR A 102 -39.83 -41.79 26.34
C THR A 102 -41.19 -41.17 26.03
N PHE A 103 -41.28 -39.83 25.94
CA PHE A 103 -42.55 -39.18 25.55
C PHE A 103 -43.16 -39.74 24.25
N PRO A 104 -42.39 -39.99 23.17
CA PRO A 104 -42.91 -40.61 21.95
C PRO A 104 -43.53 -41.99 22.14
N THR A 105 -43.13 -42.75 23.17
CA THR A 105 -43.69 -44.07 23.49
C THR A 105 -45.19 -44.00 23.74
N SER A 106 -45.65 -42.99 24.49
CA SER A 106 -47.08 -42.80 24.81
C SER A 106 -47.75 -41.69 24.02
N PHE A 107 -46.98 -40.77 23.45
CA PHE A 107 -47.45 -39.62 22.70
C PHE A 107 -46.65 -39.46 21.40
N PRO A 108 -46.95 -40.26 20.35
CA PRO A 108 -46.15 -40.28 19.12
C PRO A 108 -46.00 -38.92 18.43
N ALA A 109 -46.97 -38.01 18.60
CA ALA A 109 -46.90 -36.64 18.07
C ALA A 109 -45.74 -35.80 18.65
N THR A 110 -45.12 -36.26 19.74
CA THR A 110 -43.94 -35.62 20.34
C THR A 110 -42.62 -36.11 19.74
N ASP A 111 -42.63 -37.05 18.79
CA ASP A 111 -41.40 -37.56 18.18
C ASP A 111 -40.61 -36.45 17.48
N GLY A 112 -39.28 -36.50 17.60
CA GLY A 112 -38.37 -35.45 17.10
C GLY A 112 -38.44 -34.10 17.83
N SER A 113 -39.24 -33.98 18.89
CA SER A 113 -39.44 -32.72 19.62
C SER A 113 -38.51 -32.55 20.84
N ASP A 114 -38.47 -31.35 21.44
CA ASP A 114 -37.64 -31.11 22.62
C ASP A 114 -38.14 -31.86 23.86
N LEU A 115 -39.43 -32.19 23.90
CA LEU A 115 -40.03 -33.05 24.92
C LEU A 115 -39.50 -34.48 24.82
N ALA A 116 -39.28 -35.00 23.60
CA ALA A 116 -38.72 -36.34 23.39
C ALA A 116 -37.26 -36.47 23.87
N ALA A 117 -36.54 -35.35 23.95
CA ALA A 117 -35.16 -35.32 24.42
C ALA A 117 -35.02 -35.27 25.95
N LEU A 118 -36.12 -35.18 26.70
CA LEU A 118 -36.08 -35.21 28.16
C LEU A 118 -35.70 -36.60 28.67
N ALA A 119 -34.78 -36.64 29.62
CA ALA A 119 -34.34 -37.87 30.27
C ALA A 119 -34.70 -37.85 31.76
N PHE A 120 -35.19 -38.99 32.26
CA PHE A 120 -35.68 -39.15 33.63
C PHE A 120 -34.80 -40.15 34.38
N PRO A 121 -34.00 -39.71 35.38
CA PRO A 121 -33.16 -40.62 36.16
C PRO A 121 -33.97 -41.55 37.07
N VAL A 122 -35.21 -41.17 37.39
CA VAL A 122 -36.20 -42.00 38.08
C VAL A 122 -37.41 -42.12 37.14
N PRO A 123 -37.98 -43.33 36.95
CA PRO A 123 -39.11 -43.50 36.04
C PRO A 123 -40.28 -42.56 36.40
N PRO A 124 -40.81 -41.80 35.44
CA PRO A 124 -41.94 -40.91 35.69
C PRO A 124 -43.25 -41.70 35.88
N ALA A 125 -44.30 -41.00 36.28
CA ALA A 125 -45.62 -41.59 36.45
C ALA A 125 -46.65 -40.87 35.57
N LEU A 126 -47.48 -41.67 34.91
CA LEU A 126 -48.74 -41.26 34.29
C LEU A 126 -49.86 -41.56 35.30
N LEU A 127 -50.34 -40.52 35.96
CA LEU A 127 -51.32 -40.62 37.03
C LEU A 127 -52.70 -40.33 36.47
N LEU A 128 -53.53 -41.36 36.35
CA LEU A 128 -54.91 -41.20 35.91
C LEU A 128 -55.82 -41.15 37.13
N THR A 129 -56.71 -40.16 37.18
CA THR A 129 -57.72 -40.07 38.23
C THR A 129 -59.03 -39.53 37.67
N SER A 130 -60.16 -40.12 38.04
CA SER A 130 -61.48 -39.65 37.59
C SER A 130 -62.04 -38.53 38.48
N ALA A 131 -61.43 -38.30 39.65
CA ALA A 131 -61.79 -37.28 40.63
C ALA A 131 -60.54 -36.56 41.16
N ALA A 132 -60.70 -35.34 41.67
CA ALA A 132 -59.59 -34.56 42.21
C ALA A 132 -58.98 -35.25 43.46
N ARG A 133 -57.65 -35.31 43.55
CA ARG A 133 -56.94 -35.90 44.69
C ARG A 133 -55.96 -34.89 45.31
N PRO A 134 -55.90 -34.75 46.64
CA PRO A 134 -54.90 -33.92 47.30
C PRO A 134 -53.50 -34.52 47.13
N ALA A 135 -52.47 -33.68 47.26
CA ALA A 135 -51.07 -34.12 47.22
C ALA A 135 -50.76 -35.11 48.35
N ARG A 136 -50.19 -36.27 48.02
CA ARG A 136 -49.85 -37.34 48.98
C ARG A 136 -48.75 -38.25 48.42
N ASP A 137 -47.93 -38.84 49.30
CA ASP A 137 -46.90 -39.85 48.96
C ASP A 137 -45.91 -39.41 47.86
N GLY A 138 -45.49 -38.14 47.93
CA GLY A 138 -44.56 -37.55 46.95
C GLY A 138 -45.17 -37.17 45.61
N ARG A 139 -46.49 -37.34 45.44
CA ARG A 139 -47.24 -36.95 44.24
C ARG A 139 -47.92 -35.58 44.42
N PRO A 140 -48.04 -34.79 43.35
CA PRO A 140 -48.72 -33.49 43.36
C PRO A 140 -50.23 -33.67 43.58
N ALA A 141 -50.93 -32.57 43.84
CA ALA A 141 -52.38 -32.57 43.72
C ALA A 141 -52.78 -32.92 42.28
N LEU A 142 -53.79 -33.76 42.11
CA LEU A 142 -54.23 -34.26 40.80
C LEU A 142 -55.63 -33.75 40.52
N ASP A 143 -55.82 -33.17 39.35
CA ASP A 143 -57.14 -32.88 38.79
C ASP A 143 -57.67 -34.11 38.02
N PRO A 144 -59.00 -34.22 37.82
CA PRO A 144 -59.57 -35.27 36.97
C PRO A 144 -58.93 -35.30 35.58
N GLY A 145 -58.48 -36.48 35.14
CA GLY A 145 -57.82 -36.70 33.87
C GLY A 145 -56.46 -37.40 34.02
N LEU A 146 -55.58 -37.17 33.04
CA LEU A 146 -54.21 -37.67 33.05
C LEU A 146 -53.24 -36.57 33.46
N THR A 147 -52.45 -36.84 34.50
CA THR A 147 -51.34 -35.98 34.93
C THR A 147 -50.01 -36.70 34.73
N PHE A 148 -49.08 -36.05 34.02
CA PHE A 148 -47.69 -36.49 33.99
C PHE A 148 -46.96 -35.95 35.21
N HIS A 149 -46.22 -36.81 35.89
CA HIS A 149 -45.40 -36.43 37.03
C HIS A 149 -44.03 -37.10 36.96
N ALA A 150 -42.99 -36.28 36.82
CA ALA A 150 -41.61 -36.68 37.02
C ALA A 150 -41.06 -35.97 38.27
N SER A 151 -40.69 -36.75 39.28
CA SER A 151 -40.07 -36.22 40.49
C SER A 151 -38.63 -35.74 40.25
N GLN A 152 -37.96 -36.28 39.23
CA GLN A 152 -36.64 -35.84 38.77
C GLN A 152 -36.55 -35.87 37.25
N VAL A 153 -35.95 -34.83 36.68
CA VAL A 153 -35.63 -34.69 35.26
C VAL A 153 -34.17 -34.29 35.13
N ASN A 154 -33.42 -34.93 34.25
CA ASN A 154 -32.07 -34.47 33.93
C ASN A 154 -32.14 -33.08 33.31
N ASP A 155 -31.18 -32.21 33.63
CA ASP A 155 -31.15 -30.87 33.02
C ASP A 155 -31.07 -31.00 31.51
N PRO A 156 -32.04 -30.45 30.76
CA PRO A 156 -31.93 -30.36 29.32
C PRO A 156 -30.59 -29.74 28.93
N ALA A 157 -29.82 -30.40 28.06
CA ALA A 157 -28.50 -29.91 27.67
C ALA A 157 -28.53 -28.46 27.13
N ARG A 158 -29.65 -28.04 26.52
CA ARG A 158 -29.89 -26.69 26.01
C ARG A 158 -29.99 -25.61 27.10
N LEU A 159 -30.30 -25.97 28.34
CA LEU A 159 -30.30 -25.02 29.47
C LEU A 159 -28.89 -24.60 29.88
N GLY A 160 -27.89 -25.46 29.69
CA GLY A 160 -26.50 -25.17 30.04
C GLY A 160 -26.35 -24.63 31.46
N SER A 161 -25.71 -23.45 31.59
CA SER A 161 -25.54 -22.72 32.85
C SER A 161 -26.85 -22.20 33.46
N LEU A 162 -27.90 -22.00 32.68
CA LEU A 162 -29.20 -21.51 33.15
C LEU A 162 -29.99 -22.53 33.96
N ALA A 163 -29.58 -23.81 33.95
CA ALA A 163 -30.16 -24.82 34.84
C ALA A 163 -30.09 -24.42 36.32
N ALA A 164 -29.10 -23.61 36.70
CA ALA A 164 -28.97 -23.06 38.05
C ALA A 164 -30.10 -22.09 38.45
N LEU A 165 -30.78 -21.45 37.48
CA LEU A 165 -31.96 -20.60 37.75
C LEU A 165 -33.20 -21.41 38.13
N LEU A 166 -33.22 -22.70 37.79
CA LEU A 166 -34.39 -23.57 37.91
C LEU A 166 -34.33 -24.50 39.13
N ARG A 167 -33.19 -24.56 39.82
CA ARG A 167 -32.96 -25.55 40.89
C ARG A 167 -32.44 -24.89 42.17
N PRO A 168 -33.01 -25.22 43.34
CA PRO A 168 -32.39 -24.91 44.62
C PRO A 168 -31.18 -25.82 44.93
N ARG A 169 -31.10 -27.04 44.35
CA ARG A 169 -29.95 -27.98 44.47
C ARG A 169 -29.76 -28.85 43.20
N PRO A 170 -28.54 -29.35 42.92
CA PRO A 170 -28.29 -30.27 41.79
C PRO A 170 -29.15 -31.54 41.86
N GLY A 171 -29.90 -31.85 40.80
CA GLY A 171 -30.72 -33.07 40.68
C GLY A 171 -32.21 -32.95 41.07
N GLU A 172 -32.68 -31.79 41.52
CA GLU A 172 -34.03 -31.61 42.09
C GLU A 172 -35.10 -31.04 41.12
N LEU A 173 -34.85 -31.01 39.79
CA LEU A 173 -35.85 -30.50 38.85
C LEU A 173 -37.00 -31.51 38.68
N SER A 174 -38.18 -31.22 39.22
CA SER A 174 -39.41 -31.96 38.94
C SER A 174 -40.16 -31.33 37.77
N LEU A 175 -40.91 -32.14 37.01
CA LEU A 175 -41.76 -31.68 35.92
C LEU A 175 -43.14 -32.32 36.05
N THR A 176 -44.17 -31.48 36.21
CA THR A 176 -45.54 -31.95 36.47
C THR A 176 -46.52 -31.13 35.65
N GLY A 177 -47.56 -31.79 35.13
CA GLY A 177 -48.68 -31.09 34.53
C GLY A 177 -49.69 -32.00 33.84
N PRO A 178 -50.84 -31.44 33.43
CA PRO A 178 -51.88 -32.19 32.75
C PRO A 178 -51.48 -32.58 31.33
N VAL A 179 -52.02 -33.70 30.87
CA VAL A 179 -51.98 -34.15 29.48
C VAL A 179 -53.42 -34.39 29.02
N VAL A 180 -53.83 -33.71 27.94
CA VAL A 180 -55.22 -33.72 27.48
C VAL A 180 -55.27 -34.16 26.02
N ARG A 181 -56.15 -35.11 25.68
CA ARG A 181 -56.46 -35.46 24.28
C ARG A 181 -57.68 -34.65 23.82
N ARG A 182 -57.54 -33.84 22.77
CA ARG A 182 -58.63 -33.01 22.20
C ARG A 182 -58.72 -33.17 20.68
N PRO A 183 -59.92 -33.15 20.09
CA PRO A 183 -60.06 -33.04 18.63
C PRO A 183 -59.47 -31.72 18.13
N SER A 184 -58.76 -31.75 17.01
CA SER A 184 -58.01 -30.58 16.50
C SER A 184 -58.90 -29.40 16.07
N LYS A 185 -60.09 -29.62 15.47
CA LYS A 185 -61.04 -28.54 15.09
C LYS A 185 -62.54 -28.86 15.31
N GLY A 186 -62.93 -30.13 15.53
CA GLY A 186 -64.32 -30.52 15.81
C GLY A 186 -64.51 -32.04 16.06
N PRO A 187 -65.74 -32.50 16.38
CA PRO A 187 -66.02 -33.92 16.62
C PRO A 187 -65.77 -34.77 15.36
N GLY A 188 -64.80 -35.69 15.43
CA GLY A 188 -64.40 -36.55 14.31
C GLY A 188 -63.07 -36.18 13.64
N ASP A 189 -62.45 -35.06 14.02
CA ASP A 189 -61.12 -34.66 13.56
C ASP A 189 -59.98 -35.41 14.28
N GLU A 190 -58.76 -35.31 13.72
CA GLU A 190 -57.55 -35.85 14.32
C GLU A 190 -57.39 -35.41 15.78
N VAL A 191 -57.22 -36.37 16.68
CA VAL A 191 -57.10 -36.15 18.13
C VAL A 191 -55.66 -35.73 18.44
N ARG A 192 -55.48 -34.48 18.86
CA ARG A 192 -54.21 -33.92 19.32
C ARG A 192 -54.00 -34.15 20.81
N THR A 193 -52.74 -34.28 21.23
CA THR A 193 -52.36 -34.31 22.65
C THR A 193 -51.81 -32.95 23.08
N ASP A 194 -52.53 -32.24 23.94
CA ASP A 194 -52.04 -31.01 24.57
C ASP A 194 -51.27 -31.37 25.85
N ILE A 195 -50.02 -30.92 25.92
CA ILE A 195 -49.11 -31.16 27.06
C ILE A 195 -48.76 -29.80 27.66
N ALA A 196 -48.90 -29.63 28.98
CA ALA A 196 -48.58 -28.37 29.66
C ALA A 196 -47.89 -28.63 31.00
N LEU A 197 -46.61 -28.98 30.95
CA LEU A 197 -45.82 -29.33 32.13
C LEU A 197 -45.02 -28.13 32.63
N ARG A 198 -44.90 -28.02 33.94
CA ARG A 198 -44.13 -26.96 34.61
C ARG A 198 -43.21 -27.56 35.67
N SER A 199 -42.03 -26.99 35.81
CA SER A 199 -41.23 -27.19 37.01
C SER A 199 -41.72 -26.33 38.16
N THR A 200 -41.28 -26.65 39.37
CA THR A 200 -41.49 -25.78 40.54
C THR A 200 -40.81 -24.42 40.26
N PRO A 201 -41.52 -23.28 40.40
CA PRO A 201 -40.92 -21.96 40.25
C PRO A 201 -39.86 -21.69 41.31
N GLN A 202 -38.71 -21.18 40.88
CA GLN A 202 -37.59 -20.84 41.73
C GLN A 202 -37.45 -19.31 41.82
N PRO A 203 -37.61 -18.70 43.00
CA PRO A 203 -37.54 -17.25 43.16
C PRO A 203 -36.10 -16.74 43.05
N ASP A 204 -35.93 -15.63 42.35
CA ASP A 204 -34.71 -14.82 42.28
C ASP A 204 -34.99 -13.44 42.91
N GLY A 205 -34.26 -13.13 43.97
CA GLY A 205 -34.45 -11.90 44.75
C GLY A 205 -33.85 -10.65 44.08
N GLU A 206 -32.85 -10.81 43.22
CA GLU A 206 -32.15 -9.69 42.59
C GLU A 206 -32.95 -9.11 41.41
N PHE A 207 -33.65 -9.96 40.66
CA PHE A 207 -34.49 -9.57 39.54
C PHE A 207 -35.98 -9.53 39.88
N SER A 208 -36.37 -9.91 41.10
CA SER A 208 -37.77 -10.01 41.55
C SER A 208 -38.62 -10.87 40.60
N ALA A 209 -38.13 -12.05 40.25
CA ALA A 209 -38.79 -12.97 39.32
C ALA A 209 -38.73 -14.41 39.81
N SER A 210 -39.70 -15.24 39.46
CA SER A 210 -39.67 -16.70 39.73
C SER A 210 -39.51 -17.47 38.44
N PHE A 211 -38.35 -18.10 38.23
CA PHE A 211 -38.02 -18.84 37.01
C PHE A 211 -38.53 -20.28 37.07
N TYR A 212 -39.06 -20.78 35.96
CA TYR A 212 -39.48 -22.18 35.81
C TYR A 212 -39.25 -22.68 34.38
N LEU A 213 -39.10 -23.99 34.25
CA LEU A 213 -39.12 -24.67 32.97
C LEU A 213 -40.57 -24.97 32.61
N TRP A 214 -40.99 -24.50 31.45
CA TRP A 214 -42.24 -24.91 30.83
C TRP A 214 -41.93 -25.89 29.70
N ALA A 215 -42.65 -27.02 29.65
CA ALA A 215 -42.50 -28.04 28.62
C ALA A 215 -43.90 -28.42 28.12
N GLY A 216 -44.16 -28.24 26.83
CA GLY A 216 -45.52 -28.43 26.34
C GLY A 216 -45.75 -28.15 24.88
N SER A 217 -47.00 -28.32 24.47
CA SER A 217 -47.49 -28.00 23.13
C SER A 217 -47.93 -26.54 23.04
N ARG A 218 -47.45 -25.79 22.05
CA ARG A 218 -47.94 -24.44 21.72
C ARG A 218 -48.27 -24.35 20.22
N ASP A 219 -49.20 -23.48 19.88
CA ASP A 219 -49.50 -23.16 18.48
C ASP A 219 -48.57 -22.03 18.07
N ASP A 220 -47.62 -22.31 17.17
CA ASP A 220 -46.58 -21.34 16.81
C ASP A 220 -47.04 -20.27 15.80
N ASP A 221 -48.29 -20.31 15.33
CA ASP A 221 -48.85 -19.27 14.47
C ASP A 221 -50.29 -18.94 14.86
N GLY A 222 -50.49 -17.78 15.47
CA GLY A 222 -51.81 -17.18 15.71
C GLY A 222 -52.60 -16.83 14.44
N ALA A 223 -52.16 -17.27 13.25
CA ALA A 223 -52.77 -16.94 11.98
C ALA A 223 -53.09 -18.15 11.05
N ASN A 224 -52.54 -19.36 11.26
CA ASN A 224 -52.84 -20.53 10.41
C ASN A 224 -52.70 -21.87 11.18
N GLY A 225 -53.76 -22.30 11.85
CA GLY A 225 -53.72 -23.45 12.76
C GLY A 225 -53.62 -24.82 12.10
N SER A 226 -52.42 -25.39 11.97
CA SER A 226 -52.28 -26.85 11.71
C SER A 226 -51.03 -27.56 12.26
N SER A 227 -50.04 -26.89 12.86
CA SER A 227 -48.91 -27.60 13.49
C SER A 227 -48.63 -27.13 14.91
N SER A 228 -48.82 -28.03 15.87
CA SER A 228 -48.45 -27.86 17.28
C SER A 228 -46.98 -28.18 17.44
N THR A 229 -46.21 -27.27 18.02
CA THR A 229 -44.81 -27.55 18.35
C THR A 229 -44.72 -27.96 19.82
N TYR A 230 -44.02 -29.07 20.07
CA TYR A 230 -43.75 -29.60 21.40
C TYR A 230 -42.35 -29.14 21.84
N GLY A 231 -42.30 -28.14 22.72
CA GLY A 231 -41.08 -27.40 23.00
C GLY A 231 -40.75 -27.26 24.47
N LEU A 232 -39.52 -26.85 24.75
CA LEU A 232 -39.07 -26.40 26.06
C LEU A 232 -38.89 -24.87 26.06
N ARG A 233 -39.38 -24.21 27.10
CA ARG A 233 -39.26 -22.76 27.29
C ARG A 233 -38.73 -22.45 28.68
N LEU A 234 -37.80 -21.51 28.77
CA LEU A 234 -37.52 -20.84 30.04
C LEU A 234 -38.60 -19.77 30.22
N ALA A 235 -39.27 -19.79 31.36
CA ALA A 235 -40.28 -18.82 31.73
C ALA A 235 -39.94 -18.19 33.08
N ALA A 236 -40.42 -16.97 33.29
CA ALA A 236 -40.28 -16.26 34.54
C ALA A 236 -41.57 -15.49 34.86
N ASP A 237 -42.07 -15.65 36.07
CA ASP A 237 -43.13 -14.81 36.61
C ASP A 237 -42.49 -13.62 37.32
N LEU A 238 -42.61 -12.43 36.73
CA LEU A 238 -42.08 -11.18 37.24
C LEU A 238 -42.99 -10.61 38.33
N VAL A 239 -42.40 -10.04 39.38
CA VAL A 239 -43.11 -9.29 40.41
C VAL A 239 -42.88 -7.79 40.16
N LEU A 240 -43.92 -7.12 39.64
CA LEU A 240 -43.90 -5.69 39.33
C LEU A 240 -44.72 -4.93 40.37
N GLY A 241 -44.05 -4.25 41.30
CA GLY A 241 -44.71 -3.48 42.37
C GLY A 241 -45.62 -4.32 43.28
N GLN A 242 -46.76 -3.75 43.68
CA GLN A 242 -47.71 -4.37 44.64
C GLN A 242 -48.93 -5.05 43.97
N VAL A 243 -49.13 -4.87 42.66
CA VAL A 243 -50.48 -5.01 42.05
C VAL A 243 -50.60 -6.13 41.01
N GLY A 244 -49.53 -6.68 40.44
CA GLY A 244 -49.65 -7.85 39.56
C GLY A 244 -48.37 -8.26 38.84
N GLY A 245 -48.23 -9.57 38.58
CA GLY A 245 -47.06 -10.12 37.89
C GLY A 245 -47.23 -10.27 36.38
N ALA A 246 -46.13 -10.10 35.63
CA ALA A 246 -46.07 -10.39 34.20
C ALA A 246 -45.36 -11.74 33.99
N THR A 247 -45.85 -12.57 33.08
CA THR A 247 -45.12 -13.79 32.70
C THR A 247 -44.36 -13.51 31.41
N ILE A 248 -43.05 -13.71 31.45
CA ILE A 248 -42.18 -13.65 30.28
C ILE A 248 -41.65 -15.05 29.97
N SER A 249 -41.53 -15.41 28.69
CA SER A 249 -40.92 -16.68 28.31
C SER A 249 -40.24 -16.62 26.94
N ALA A 250 -39.35 -17.58 26.70
CA ALA A 250 -38.71 -17.78 25.41
C ALA A 250 -38.45 -19.26 25.16
N PRO A 251 -38.51 -19.73 23.89
CA PRO A 251 -38.08 -21.07 23.54
C PRO A 251 -36.58 -21.24 23.81
N LEU A 252 -36.17 -22.42 24.28
CA LEU A 252 -34.76 -22.69 24.53
C LEU A 252 -34.00 -22.83 23.21
N PRO A 253 -33.01 -21.96 22.91
CA PRO A 253 -32.33 -21.95 21.63
C PRO A 253 -31.45 -23.19 21.46
N SER A 254 -31.43 -23.74 20.25
CA SER A 254 -30.45 -24.71 19.82
C SER A 254 -29.11 -24.00 19.56
N GLY A 255 -28.27 -23.81 20.59
CA GLY A 255 -26.89 -23.33 20.40
C GLY A 255 -26.34 -22.25 21.33
N GLY A 256 -26.92 -22.01 22.52
CA GLY A 256 -26.31 -21.12 23.53
C GLY A 256 -26.32 -19.62 23.20
N GLY A 257 -27.17 -19.20 22.26
CA GLY A 257 -27.38 -17.78 21.93
C GLY A 257 -28.10 -17.01 23.03
N VAL A 258 -28.11 -15.69 22.91
CA VAL A 258 -28.80 -14.76 23.82
C VAL A 258 -30.31 -15.05 23.81
N LEU A 259 -30.89 -15.20 24.99
CA LEU A 259 -32.30 -15.50 25.19
C LEU A 259 -33.08 -14.22 25.49
N ALA A 260 -34.01 -13.85 24.62
CA ALA A 260 -34.92 -12.72 24.85
C ALA A 260 -36.29 -13.23 25.31
N LEU A 261 -36.53 -13.20 26.63
CA LEU A 261 -37.79 -13.56 27.25
C LEU A 261 -38.82 -12.46 27.01
N GLY A 262 -39.77 -12.70 26.11
CA GLY A 262 -40.86 -11.77 25.79
C GLY A 262 -42.10 -12.05 26.63
N ALA A 263 -42.98 -11.06 26.78
CA ALA A 263 -44.20 -11.21 27.55
C ALA A 263 -45.20 -12.19 26.92
N ASP A 264 -45.54 -13.24 27.65
CA ASP A 264 -46.68 -14.12 27.38
C ASP A 264 -47.97 -13.57 27.97
N ARG A 265 -47.85 -12.90 29.12
CA ARG A 265 -48.97 -12.29 29.83
C ARG A 265 -48.52 -11.00 30.48
N LEU A 266 -49.18 -9.90 30.12
CA LEU A 266 -48.97 -8.59 30.70
C LEU A 266 -50.10 -8.28 31.71
N PRO A 267 -49.80 -7.50 32.77
CA PRO A 267 -50.83 -7.00 33.68
C PRO A 267 -51.74 -6.01 32.95
N GLU A 268 -53.04 -5.98 33.32
CA GLU A 268 -54.03 -5.11 32.69
C GLU A 268 -53.76 -3.61 32.94
N LYS A 269 -53.18 -3.28 34.10
CA LYS A 269 -52.78 -1.93 34.48
C LYS A 269 -51.45 -1.97 35.23
N LEU A 270 -50.56 -1.04 34.90
CA LEU A 270 -49.26 -0.89 35.53
C LEU A 270 -48.95 0.60 35.64
N SER A 271 -48.52 1.08 36.81
CA SER A 271 -48.08 2.47 36.98
C SER A 271 -46.56 2.61 36.75
N PRO A 272 -46.07 3.81 36.43
CA PRO A 272 -44.64 4.10 36.42
C PRO A 272 -43.94 3.77 37.75
N ASP A 273 -44.66 3.93 38.87
CA ASP A 273 -44.16 3.59 40.21
C ASP A 273 -43.98 2.08 40.39
N ASP A 274 -44.82 1.25 39.74
CA ASP A 274 -44.65 -0.20 39.72
C ASP A 274 -43.41 -0.63 38.90
N LEU A 275 -43.06 0.10 37.82
CA LEU A 275 -41.80 -0.10 37.08
C LEU A 275 -40.58 0.41 37.85
N ALA A 276 -40.73 1.51 38.59
CA ALA A 276 -39.68 2.03 39.48
C ALA A 276 -39.43 1.08 40.66
N ALA A 277 -40.46 0.39 41.15
CA ALA A 277 -40.36 -0.59 42.23
C ALA A 277 -39.74 -1.93 41.79
N TRP A 278 -39.68 -2.22 40.48
CA TRP A 278 -39.10 -3.46 39.98
C TRP A 278 -37.57 -3.41 39.98
N ASN A 279 -36.90 -4.39 40.60
CA ASN A 279 -35.43 -4.42 40.67
C ASN A 279 -34.73 -4.45 39.30
N GLY A 280 -35.41 -4.92 38.25
CA GLY A 280 -34.89 -4.92 36.87
C GLY A 280 -34.79 -3.54 36.22
N THR A 281 -35.52 -2.53 36.69
CA THR A 281 -35.56 -1.18 36.09
C THR A 281 -35.41 -0.06 37.11
N GLY A 282 -35.64 -0.32 38.40
CA GLY A 282 -35.94 0.68 39.42
C GLY A 282 -34.89 1.78 39.60
N ALA A 283 -33.62 1.44 39.83
CA ALA A 283 -32.58 2.45 40.01
C ALA A 283 -32.32 3.28 38.73
N ALA A 284 -32.47 2.65 37.56
CA ALA A 284 -32.33 3.29 36.25
C ALA A 284 -33.50 4.25 35.94
N VAL A 285 -34.72 3.85 36.30
CA VAL A 285 -35.92 4.69 36.23
C VAL A 285 -35.83 5.84 37.23
N HIS A 286 -35.39 5.60 38.47
CA HIS A 286 -35.14 6.67 39.44
C HIS A 286 -34.11 7.68 38.93
N GLN A 287 -33.04 7.24 38.27
CA GLN A 287 -32.09 8.17 37.67
C GLN A 287 -32.73 9.05 36.57
N LEU A 288 -33.58 8.48 35.71
CA LEU A 288 -34.32 9.21 34.68
C LEU A 288 -35.39 10.16 35.26
N VAL A 289 -36.13 9.71 36.27
CA VAL A 289 -37.22 10.45 36.91
C VAL A 289 -36.67 11.56 37.81
N ASP A 290 -35.76 11.22 38.72
CA ASP A 290 -35.30 12.13 39.80
C ASP A 290 -34.20 13.10 39.34
N GLN A 291 -33.38 12.74 38.34
CA GLN A 291 -32.27 13.60 37.88
C GLN A 291 -32.53 14.28 36.54
N GLN A 292 -33.52 13.81 35.77
CA GLN A 292 -33.73 14.24 34.39
C GLN A 292 -35.19 14.64 34.09
N ASP A 293 -36.03 14.76 35.14
CA ASP A 293 -37.43 15.20 35.10
C ASP A 293 -38.31 14.43 34.08
N PHE A 294 -38.02 13.16 33.83
CA PHE A 294 -38.78 12.35 32.89
C PHE A 294 -39.99 11.67 33.57
N THR A 295 -41.21 12.13 33.29
CA THR A 295 -42.45 11.53 33.82
C THR A 295 -43.23 10.77 32.75
N LEU A 296 -43.46 9.46 32.95
CA LEU A 296 -44.43 8.68 32.19
C LEU A 296 -45.83 9.01 32.75
N GLY A 297 -46.72 9.60 31.95
CA GLY A 297 -48.05 10.00 32.42
C GLY A 297 -48.96 8.83 32.84
N ALA A 298 -50.13 9.11 33.40
CA ALA A 298 -51.09 8.08 33.86
C ALA A 298 -51.89 7.39 32.72
N SER A 299 -51.69 7.79 31.46
CA SER A 299 -52.52 7.39 30.30
C SER A 299 -51.87 6.34 29.39
N VAL A 300 -50.76 5.74 29.81
CA VAL A 300 -49.93 4.82 29.00
C VAL A 300 -50.15 3.38 29.47
N ARG A 301 -50.35 2.47 28.51
CA ARG A 301 -50.47 1.03 28.72
C ARG A 301 -49.16 0.36 28.32
N LEU A 302 -48.70 -0.58 29.14
CA LEU A 302 -47.59 -1.45 28.80
C LEU A 302 -47.99 -2.42 27.69
N THR A 303 -47.26 -2.41 26.57
CA THR A 303 -47.52 -3.26 25.40
C THR A 303 -46.46 -4.35 25.24
N GLY A 304 -45.31 -4.23 25.90
CA GLY A 304 -44.28 -5.27 25.89
C GLY A 304 -43.28 -5.15 27.03
N ILE A 305 -42.83 -6.30 27.52
CA ILE A 305 -41.63 -6.45 28.36
C ILE A 305 -40.76 -7.52 27.73
N THR A 306 -39.48 -7.22 27.60
CA THR A 306 -38.47 -8.18 27.16
C THR A 306 -37.28 -8.15 28.11
N ALA A 307 -36.86 -9.33 28.59
CA ALA A 307 -35.62 -9.50 29.35
C ALA A 307 -34.61 -10.34 28.55
N THR A 308 -33.42 -9.79 28.36
CA THR A 308 -32.37 -10.39 27.54
C THR A 308 -31.29 -10.99 28.41
N ILE A 309 -31.16 -12.32 28.38
CA ILE A 309 -30.20 -13.10 29.16
C ILE A 309 -29.15 -13.71 28.24
N ASP A 310 -27.88 -13.40 28.49
CA ASP A 310 -26.72 -14.05 27.89
C ASP A 310 -26.28 -15.25 28.78
N PRO A 311 -26.54 -16.50 28.34
CA PRO A 311 -26.18 -17.69 29.12
C PRO A 311 -24.67 -17.82 29.35
N SER A 312 -23.84 -17.28 28.46
CA SER A 312 -22.38 -17.38 28.54
C SER A 312 -21.78 -16.50 29.64
N ALA A 313 -22.45 -15.39 29.96
CA ALA A 313 -22.05 -14.48 31.03
C ALA A 313 -22.47 -14.98 32.42
N PHE A 314 -23.37 -15.96 32.51
CA PHE A 314 -23.85 -16.52 33.77
C PHE A 314 -22.71 -17.07 34.66
N GLY A 315 -21.68 -17.70 34.06
CA GLY A 315 -20.52 -18.22 34.79
C GLY A 315 -19.59 -17.14 35.38
N LYS A 316 -19.75 -15.87 34.99
CA LYS A 316 -18.87 -14.75 35.39
C LYS A 316 -19.44 -13.92 36.54
N GLY A 317 -20.64 -14.21 37.02
CA GLY A 317 -21.29 -13.45 38.10
C GLY A 317 -22.77 -13.76 38.33
N GLY A 318 -23.27 -14.94 37.92
CA GLY A 318 -24.67 -15.32 38.07
C GLY A 318 -25.62 -14.52 37.17
N LEU A 319 -26.88 -14.38 37.61
CA LEU A 319 -27.90 -13.65 36.86
C LEU A 319 -27.53 -12.17 36.66
N ALA A 320 -26.85 -11.54 37.62
CA ALA A 320 -26.42 -10.15 37.52
C ALA A 320 -25.45 -9.88 36.35
N ALA A 321 -24.62 -10.87 36.01
CA ALA A 321 -23.74 -10.81 34.84
C ALA A 321 -24.46 -11.22 33.54
N ALA A 322 -25.40 -12.17 33.63
CA ALA A 322 -26.11 -12.72 32.47
C ALA A 322 -27.22 -11.82 31.94
N LEU A 323 -27.92 -11.07 32.79
CA LEU A 323 -29.00 -10.18 32.36
C LEU A 323 -28.40 -8.89 31.78
N THR A 324 -28.30 -8.84 30.46
CA THR A 324 -27.60 -7.75 29.74
C THR A 324 -28.52 -6.59 29.41
N GLN A 325 -29.82 -6.83 29.24
CA GLN A 325 -30.78 -5.79 28.86
C GLN A 325 -32.20 -6.11 29.32
N VAL A 326 -32.93 -5.08 29.73
CA VAL A 326 -34.38 -5.10 29.94
C VAL A 326 -35.00 -3.98 29.12
N THR A 327 -36.04 -4.31 28.35
CA THR A 327 -36.79 -3.34 27.55
C THR A 327 -38.25 -3.37 27.96
N ALA A 328 -38.82 -2.20 28.22
CA ALA A 328 -40.25 -2.00 28.46
C ALA A 328 -40.81 -1.02 27.42
N THR A 329 -41.86 -1.43 26.72
CA THR A 329 -42.55 -0.61 25.73
C THR A 329 -43.92 -0.23 26.25
N VAL A 330 -44.21 1.07 26.22
CA VAL A 330 -45.50 1.63 26.63
C VAL A 330 -46.07 2.43 25.47
N GLU A 331 -47.40 2.37 25.32
CA GLU A 331 -48.16 3.14 24.32
C GLU A 331 -49.39 3.76 24.96
N THR A 332 -49.86 4.88 24.42
CA THR A 332 -51.11 5.51 24.86
C THR A 332 -52.30 4.57 24.74
N THR A 333 -53.26 4.68 25.65
CA THR A 333 -54.51 3.93 25.57
C THR A 333 -55.22 4.26 24.24
N PRO A 334 -55.69 3.26 23.46
CA PRO A 334 -56.35 3.49 22.18
C PRO A 334 -57.47 4.53 22.26
N GLY A 335 -57.47 5.50 21.34
CA GLY A 335 -58.45 6.60 21.29
C GLY A 335 -58.11 7.83 22.13
N THR A 336 -56.93 7.88 22.74
CA THR A 336 -56.46 9.07 23.48
C THR A 336 -55.83 10.07 22.51
N THR A 337 -56.50 11.19 22.28
CA THR A 337 -55.94 12.32 21.52
C THR A 337 -55.72 13.50 22.48
N TRP A 338 -54.53 14.07 22.48
CA TRP A 338 -54.24 15.29 23.26
C TRP A 338 -54.17 16.50 22.34
N PRO A 339 -55.13 17.43 22.41
CA PRO A 339 -55.01 18.71 21.72
C PRO A 339 -53.92 19.52 22.43
N ILE A 340 -52.82 19.81 21.74
CA ILE A 340 -51.72 20.65 22.23
C ILE A 340 -52.07 22.12 22.00
N VAL A 341 -52.61 22.43 20.82
CA VAL A 341 -53.10 23.77 20.44
C VAL A 341 -54.40 23.58 19.67
N GLY A 342 -55.55 23.58 20.36
CA GLY A 342 -56.86 23.40 19.71
C GLY A 342 -56.93 22.14 18.81
N ASP A 343 -57.65 22.25 17.69
CA ASP A 343 -57.67 21.24 16.62
C ASP A 343 -56.44 21.34 15.69
N ASP A 344 -55.55 22.31 15.93
CA ASP A 344 -54.45 22.70 15.02
C ASP A 344 -53.20 21.81 15.18
N LEU A 345 -52.99 21.30 16.40
CA LEU A 345 -51.94 20.36 16.73
C LEU A 345 -52.45 19.36 17.75
N ALA A 346 -52.68 18.13 17.31
CA ALA A 346 -53.15 17.04 18.16
C ALA A 346 -52.11 15.92 18.21
N LEU A 347 -51.83 15.41 19.40
CA LEU A 347 -51.00 14.23 19.61
C LEU A 347 -51.91 13.01 19.66
N THR A 348 -51.88 12.20 18.60
CA THR A 348 -52.81 11.09 18.35
C THR A 348 -52.26 9.73 18.76
N GLY A 349 -50.95 9.64 19.00
CA GLY A 349 -50.30 8.48 19.60
C GLY A 349 -49.03 8.89 20.32
N VAL A 350 -48.80 8.37 21.53
CA VAL A 350 -47.49 8.45 22.20
C VAL A 350 -47.05 7.07 22.62
N GLY A 351 -45.83 6.74 22.21
CA GLY A 351 -45.12 5.56 22.68
C GLY A 351 -43.84 5.96 23.40
N ALA A 352 -43.40 5.14 24.34
CA ALA A 352 -42.05 5.21 24.84
C ALA A 352 -41.47 3.81 24.97
N THR A 353 -40.20 3.67 24.63
CA THR A 353 -39.44 2.46 24.88
C THR A 353 -38.34 2.79 25.87
N LEU A 354 -38.46 2.24 27.08
CA LEU A 354 -37.41 2.27 28.08
C LEU A 354 -36.49 1.07 27.86
N THR A 355 -35.20 1.33 27.67
CA THR A 355 -34.16 0.31 27.60
C THR A 355 -33.18 0.49 28.76
N VAL A 356 -33.00 -0.54 29.56
CA VAL A 356 -32.02 -0.60 30.64
C VAL A 356 -30.94 -1.62 30.30
N THR A 357 -29.70 -1.16 30.16
CA THR A 357 -28.54 -2.01 29.90
C THR A 357 -27.86 -2.38 31.22
N ASN A 358 -27.44 -3.63 31.37
CA ASN A 358 -26.83 -4.20 32.58
C ASN A 358 -27.64 -3.92 33.87
N PRO A 359 -28.95 -4.21 33.89
CA PRO A 359 -29.90 -3.76 34.92
C PRO A 359 -29.50 -4.08 36.37
N LEU A 360 -28.80 -5.20 36.59
CA LEU A 360 -28.40 -5.68 37.92
C LEU A 360 -26.98 -5.27 38.32
N GLN A 361 -26.26 -4.53 37.48
CA GLN A 361 -24.88 -4.10 37.74
C GLN A 361 -24.79 -2.63 38.18
N ALA A 362 -23.64 -2.25 38.75
CA ALA A 362 -23.36 -0.85 39.08
C ALA A 362 -23.21 0.04 37.83
N SER A 363 -22.80 -0.53 36.69
CA SER A 363 -22.64 0.12 35.39
C SER A 363 -23.95 0.31 34.61
N ARG A 364 -25.11 0.05 35.25
CA ARG A 364 -26.40 0.12 34.59
C ARG A 364 -26.64 1.49 33.95
N ALA A 365 -27.23 1.49 32.77
CA ALA A 365 -27.59 2.70 32.05
C ALA A 365 -29.02 2.59 31.52
N ALA A 366 -29.73 3.71 31.52
CA ALA A 366 -31.12 3.79 31.07
C ALA A 366 -31.23 4.75 29.90
N LYS A 367 -31.99 4.35 28.87
CA LYS A 367 -32.30 5.19 27.71
C LYS A 367 -33.79 5.10 27.44
N VAL A 368 -34.43 6.24 27.24
CA VAL A 368 -35.81 6.30 26.76
C VAL A 368 -35.82 6.78 25.32
N THR A 369 -36.54 6.09 24.45
CA THR A 369 -36.90 6.60 23.13
C THR A 369 -38.39 6.89 23.13
N GLY A 370 -38.74 8.17 23.13
CA GLY A 370 -40.11 8.64 22.95
C GLY A 370 -40.47 8.63 21.47
N ARG A 371 -41.72 8.28 21.18
CA ARG A 371 -42.35 8.36 19.87
C ARG A 371 -43.66 9.10 20.01
N GLY A 372 -43.97 9.99 19.08
CA GLY A 372 -45.22 10.73 19.06
C GLY A 372 -45.72 10.85 17.63
N ASP A 373 -46.98 10.51 17.43
CA ASP A 373 -47.68 10.76 16.17
C ASP A 373 -48.49 12.03 16.34
N PHE A 374 -48.17 13.04 15.55
CA PHE A 374 -48.81 14.35 15.56
C PHE A 374 -49.70 14.46 14.34
N THR A 375 -50.89 14.99 14.52
CA THR A 375 -51.70 15.51 13.43
C THR A 375 -51.61 17.03 13.47
N VAL A 376 -51.14 17.62 12.38
CA VAL A 376 -51.01 19.06 12.17
C VAL A 376 -52.07 19.48 11.17
N ALA A 377 -52.78 20.58 11.43
CA ALA A 377 -53.83 21.11 10.55
C ALA A 377 -55.01 20.16 10.26
N GLY A 378 -55.20 19.11 11.08
CA GLY A 378 -56.32 18.17 11.00
C GLY A 378 -56.13 16.99 10.05
N ASP A 379 -55.18 17.05 9.11
CA ASP A 379 -54.99 16.06 8.05
C ASP A 379 -53.53 15.67 7.78
N VAL A 380 -52.54 16.43 8.27
CA VAL A 380 -51.12 16.12 8.08
C VAL A 380 -50.56 15.29 9.23
N ALA A 381 -50.22 14.03 8.99
CA ALA A 381 -49.60 13.17 10.00
C ALA A 381 -48.07 13.33 10.00
N LEU A 382 -47.49 13.64 11.16
CA LEU A 382 -46.05 13.71 11.40
C LEU A 382 -45.67 12.69 12.48
N HIS A 383 -44.65 11.88 12.21
CA HIS A 383 -44.02 11.03 13.20
C HIS A 383 -42.84 11.76 13.83
N ALA A 384 -42.83 11.90 15.14
CA ALA A 384 -41.67 12.37 15.88
C ALA A 384 -41.05 11.26 16.72
N THR A 385 -39.72 11.19 16.73
CA THR A 385 -38.96 10.34 17.65
C THR A 385 -37.92 11.17 18.37
N ALA A 386 -37.73 10.90 19.66
CA ALA A 386 -36.76 11.61 20.48
C ALA A 386 -36.06 10.64 21.44
N GLU A 387 -34.74 10.69 21.50
CA GLU A 387 -33.98 10.00 22.55
C GLU A 387 -33.95 10.88 23.81
N ILE A 388 -34.06 10.31 25.01
CA ILE A 388 -34.10 11.07 26.26
C ILE A 388 -33.27 10.34 27.31
N PRO A 389 -32.17 10.94 27.81
CA PRO A 389 -31.28 11.97 27.23
C PRO A 389 -29.92 11.40 26.76
N PRO A 390 -29.11 12.11 25.92
CA PRO A 390 -29.28 13.45 25.34
C PRO A 390 -29.94 13.39 23.96
N GLY A 391 -31.07 14.07 23.79
CA GLY A 391 -31.97 13.79 22.67
C GLY A 391 -31.79 14.59 21.40
N THR A 392 -31.47 13.89 20.32
CA THR A 392 -31.83 14.34 18.97
C THR A 392 -33.33 14.12 18.77
N PHE A 393 -34.03 15.18 18.39
CA PHE A 393 -35.41 15.12 17.90
C PHE A 393 -35.38 14.83 16.41
N ARG A 394 -36.21 13.91 15.95
CA ARG A 394 -36.46 13.66 14.53
C ARG A 394 -37.94 13.80 14.27
N LEU A 395 -38.30 14.54 13.24
CA LEU A 395 -39.65 14.73 12.72
C LEU A 395 -39.65 14.24 11.28
N THR A 396 -40.63 13.43 10.91
CA THR A 396 -40.81 12.92 9.54
C THR A 396 -42.29 12.98 9.18
N LEU A 397 -42.60 13.45 7.98
CA LEU A 397 -43.94 13.37 7.40
C LEU A 397 -44.34 11.92 7.14
N ASP A 398 -45.59 11.58 7.44
CA ASP A 398 -46.20 10.34 6.94
C ASP A 398 -46.50 10.51 5.45
N GLU A 399 -45.74 9.79 4.63
CA GLU A 399 -45.84 9.82 3.16
C GLU A 399 -47.21 9.37 2.64
N SER A 400 -48.05 8.74 3.48
CA SER A 400 -49.43 8.39 3.13
C SER A 400 -50.43 9.54 3.23
N THR A 401 -50.02 10.68 3.82
CA THR A 401 -50.82 11.92 3.91
C THR A 401 -50.26 13.02 3.01
N PRO A 402 -50.71 13.14 1.74
CA PRO A 402 -50.30 14.24 0.88
C PRO A 402 -50.85 15.57 1.42
N ALA A 403 -49.97 16.51 1.77
CA ALA A 403 -50.33 17.82 2.28
C ALA A 403 -50.02 18.91 1.24
N GLU A 404 -50.99 19.78 0.95
CA GLU A 404 -50.71 21.00 0.20
C GLU A 404 -50.03 22.03 1.11
N LEU A 405 -48.88 22.57 0.70
CA LEU A 405 -48.16 23.60 1.45
C LEU A 405 -49.06 24.83 1.70
N ARG A 406 -49.96 25.12 0.77
CA ARG A 406 -50.96 26.19 0.92
C ARG A 406 -51.87 25.94 2.11
N ASP A 407 -52.39 24.72 2.28
CA ASP A 407 -53.30 24.38 3.37
C ASP A 407 -52.56 24.43 4.71
N VAL A 408 -51.32 23.94 4.75
CA VAL A 408 -50.43 24.07 5.92
C VAL A 408 -50.20 25.55 6.27
N LEU A 409 -49.86 26.40 5.30
CA LEU A 409 -49.61 27.83 5.52
C LEU A 409 -50.89 28.60 5.90
N GLN A 410 -52.03 28.29 5.27
CA GLN A 410 -53.32 28.91 5.56
C GLN A 410 -53.76 28.58 6.99
N HIS A 411 -53.40 27.39 7.47
CA HIS A 411 -53.71 26.96 8.83
C HIS A 411 -52.87 27.71 9.88
N PHE A 412 -51.55 27.83 9.68
CA PHE A 412 -50.67 28.56 10.62
C PHE A 412 -50.75 30.09 10.49
N LEU A 413 -51.16 30.59 9.33
CA LEU A 413 -51.32 32.02 9.05
C LEU A 413 -52.74 32.28 8.47
N PRO A 414 -53.80 32.17 9.29
CA PRO A 414 -55.20 32.18 8.82
C PRO A 414 -55.65 33.49 8.17
N HIS A 415 -54.88 34.56 8.34
CA HIS A 415 -55.13 35.87 7.74
C HIS A 415 -54.10 36.28 6.69
N ALA A 416 -53.16 35.39 6.34
CA ALA A 416 -52.24 35.66 5.23
C ALA A 416 -53.01 35.63 3.90
N ASP A 417 -52.79 36.65 3.08
CA ASP A 417 -53.24 36.64 1.70
C ASP A 417 -52.39 35.65 0.91
N LEU A 418 -52.90 34.43 0.75
CA LEU A 418 -52.25 33.38 -0.05
C LEU A 418 -52.72 33.41 -1.51
N THR A 419 -53.39 34.48 -1.97
CA THR A 419 -53.71 34.62 -3.40
C THR A 419 -52.41 34.78 -4.20
N GLY A 420 -52.09 33.77 -5.01
CA GLY A 420 -50.85 33.68 -5.79
C GLY A 420 -49.80 32.70 -5.27
N VAL A 421 -50.02 32.05 -4.11
CA VAL A 421 -49.16 30.95 -3.66
C VAL A 421 -49.41 29.71 -4.53
N PRO A 422 -48.37 29.10 -5.12
CA PRO A 422 -48.49 27.90 -5.94
C PRO A 422 -49.07 26.71 -5.15
N THR A 423 -49.85 25.86 -5.83
CA THR A 423 -50.24 24.53 -5.35
C THR A 423 -49.01 23.63 -5.33
N LEU A 424 -48.38 23.53 -4.15
CA LEU A 424 -47.20 22.70 -3.91
C LEU A 424 -47.59 21.56 -2.96
N THR A 425 -47.57 20.33 -3.44
CA THR A 425 -47.79 19.14 -2.61
C THR A 425 -46.46 18.70 -2.00
N LEU A 426 -46.40 18.57 -0.68
CA LEU A 426 -45.24 18.02 0.02
C LEU A 426 -45.09 16.53 -0.31
N LYS A 427 -43.95 16.16 -0.91
CA LYS A 427 -43.56 14.76 -1.18
C LYS A 427 -42.77 14.18 0.00
N LYS A 428 -41.86 14.99 0.57
CA LYS A 428 -41.00 14.59 1.68
C LYS A 428 -40.81 15.76 2.61
N PHE A 429 -40.86 15.49 3.92
CA PHE A 429 -40.37 16.41 4.93
C PHE A 429 -39.77 15.62 6.07
N SER A 430 -38.52 15.92 6.38
CA SER A 430 -37.85 15.42 7.57
C SER A 430 -36.97 16.48 8.17
N GLY A 431 -36.96 16.55 9.49
CA GLY A 431 -36.10 17.45 10.23
C GLY A 431 -35.49 16.73 11.41
N SER A 432 -34.20 16.97 11.67
CA SER A 432 -33.57 16.57 12.92
C SER A 432 -32.96 17.75 13.63
N ALA A 433 -33.02 17.75 14.96
CA ALA A 433 -32.45 18.81 15.78
C ALA A 433 -31.84 18.23 17.05
N THR A 434 -30.64 18.69 17.40
CA THR A 434 -29.98 18.39 18.68
C THR A 434 -29.81 19.70 19.46
N PRO A 435 -30.84 20.14 20.23
CA PRO A 435 -30.90 21.50 20.77
C PRO A 435 -29.68 21.89 21.61
N LYS A 436 -29.15 20.97 22.43
CA LYS A 436 -27.97 21.25 23.28
C LYS A 436 -26.66 21.46 22.49
N LYS A 437 -26.59 21.00 21.25
CA LYS A 437 -25.42 21.16 20.37
C LYS A 437 -25.63 22.26 19.31
N GLY A 438 -26.85 22.77 19.13
CA GLY A 438 -27.17 23.71 18.06
C GLY A 438 -27.10 23.12 16.64
N ALA A 439 -27.04 21.78 16.53
CA ALA A 439 -27.01 21.06 15.26
C ALA A 439 -28.43 20.80 14.74
N TYR A 440 -28.66 20.97 13.45
CA TYR A 440 -29.92 20.65 12.80
C TYR A 440 -29.72 20.18 11.36
N GLU A 441 -30.69 19.42 10.87
CA GLU A 441 -30.81 18.98 9.49
C GLU A 441 -32.28 19.12 9.05
N VAL A 442 -32.52 19.62 7.86
CA VAL A 442 -33.84 19.74 7.25
C VAL A 442 -33.75 19.25 5.81
N ASP A 443 -34.63 18.34 5.44
CA ASP A 443 -34.79 17.84 4.08
C ASP A 443 -36.28 17.91 3.73
N ALA A 444 -36.59 18.66 2.68
CA ALA A 444 -37.94 18.82 2.19
C ALA A 444 -37.96 18.74 0.66
N SER A 445 -38.96 18.07 0.11
CA SER A 445 -39.25 18.10 -1.33
C SER A 445 -40.73 18.26 -1.59
N VAL A 446 -41.05 19.00 -2.65
CA VAL A 446 -42.40 19.29 -3.11
C VAL A 446 -42.54 18.92 -4.58
N SER A 447 -43.70 18.42 -4.96
CA SER A 447 -44.17 18.41 -6.35
C SER A 447 -45.19 19.50 -6.57
N SER A 448 -45.32 19.91 -7.83
CA SER A 448 -46.10 21.06 -8.21
C SER A 448 -46.78 20.79 -9.54
N ASP A 449 -48.02 21.25 -9.68
CA ASP A 449 -48.71 21.45 -10.96
C ASP A 449 -48.76 22.95 -11.35
N TRP A 450 -48.17 23.79 -10.51
CA TRP A 450 -48.10 25.22 -10.75
C TRP A 450 -47.37 25.53 -12.05
N HIS A 451 -47.95 26.47 -12.77
CA HIS A 451 -47.40 26.97 -14.00
C HIS A 451 -47.64 28.47 -14.15
N ILE A 452 -46.79 29.10 -14.96
CA ILE A 452 -47.00 30.46 -15.48
C ILE A 452 -47.15 30.36 -16.99
N ASP A 453 -48.27 30.88 -17.50
CA ASP A 453 -48.46 31.09 -18.93
C ASP A 453 -47.75 32.38 -19.36
N VAL A 454 -46.70 32.25 -20.16
CA VAL A 454 -45.93 33.34 -20.78
C VAL A 454 -46.33 33.43 -22.25
N GLY A 455 -47.49 34.04 -22.51
CA GLY A 455 -48.04 34.18 -23.86
C GLY A 455 -48.52 32.84 -24.42
N ALA A 456 -47.88 32.35 -25.48
CA ALA A 456 -48.20 31.06 -26.11
C ALA A 456 -47.48 29.85 -25.47
N ALA A 457 -46.61 30.10 -24.49
CA ALA A 457 -45.83 29.07 -23.79
C ALA A 457 -46.21 29.02 -22.31
N ARG A 458 -46.02 27.85 -21.69
CA ARG A 458 -46.30 27.55 -20.28
C ARG A 458 -45.02 27.05 -19.62
N ILE A 459 -44.60 27.70 -18.53
CA ILE A 459 -43.55 27.20 -17.64
C ILE A 459 -44.22 26.47 -16.49
N ALA A 460 -44.04 25.15 -16.37
CA ALA A 460 -44.53 24.34 -15.26
C ALA A 460 -43.37 23.98 -14.32
N LEU A 461 -43.51 24.24 -13.02
CA LEU A 461 -42.59 23.73 -12.01
C LEU A 461 -43.02 22.30 -11.68
N THR A 462 -42.16 21.31 -11.87
CA THR A 462 -42.51 19.89 -11.64
C THR A 462 -42.04 19.40 -10.28
N GLU A 463 -40.85 19.84 -9.82
CA GLU A 463 -40.28 19.48 -8.53
C GLU A 463 -39.47 20.64 -7.92
N ALA A 464 -39.48 20.76 -6.59
CA ALA A 464 -38.51 21.59 -5.86
C ALA A 464 -38.06 20.87 -4.57
N GLY A 465 -36.82 21.09 -4.17
CA GLY A 465 -36.18 20.42 -3.03
C GLY A 465 -35.27 21.36 -2.25
N LEU A 466 -35.20 21.15 -0.94
CA LEU A 466 -34.40 21.89 0.01
C LEU A 466 -33.72 20.92 0.98
N GLU A 467 -32.40 20.95 1.02
CA GLU A 467 -31.59 20.26 2.01
C GLU A 467 -30.76 21.31 2.76
N LEU A 468 -30.85 21.35 4.09
CA LEU A 468 -30.07 22.25 4.94
C LEU A 468 -29.49 21.48 6.12
N ALA A 469 -28.22 21.71 6.41
CA ALA A 469 -27.53 21.13 7.56
C ALA A 469 -26.68 22.19 8.27
N ARG A 470 -26.62 22.07 9.59
CA ARG A 470 -25.70 22.85 10.43
C ARG A 470 -25.03 21.94 11.46
N GLU A 471 -23.71 21.95 11.47
CA GLU A 471 -22.94 21.29 12.51
C GLU A 471 -22.89 22.12 13.80
N GLY A 472 -23.07 21.45 14.94
CA GLY A 472 -23.08 22.05 16.27
C GLY A 472 -21.69 22.20 16.88
N GLY A 473 -21.45 23.27 17.65
CA GLY A 473 -20.21 23.47 18.41
C GLY A 473 -20.29 22.92 19.83
N GLU A 474 -19.18 22.43 20.39
CA GLU A 474 -19.11 22.01 21.79
C GLU A 474 -19.13 23.22 22.74
N GLY A 475 -20.21 23.35 23.51
CA GLY A 475 -20.31 24.26 24.66
C GLY A 475 -21.59 25.11 24.67
N ALA A 476 -22.63 24.64 25.37
CA ALA A 476 -23.75 25.48 25.83
C ALA A 476 -23.64 25.65 27.36
N PRO A 477 -24.29 26.63 28.03
CA PRO A 477 -24.84 27.94 27.65
C PRO A 477 -24.29 29.11 28.52
N GLY A 478 -24.45 30.37 28.08
CA GLY A 478 -24.32 31.57 28.93
C GLY A 478 -22.94 32.22 29.00
N GLY A 479 -22.71 33.27 28.21
CA GLY A 479 -21.51 34.10 28.30
C GLY A 479 -21.34 34.94 27.04
N VAL A 480 -21.10 36.24 27.22
CA VAL A 480 -20.96 37.25 26.16
C VAL A 480 -20.00 36.77 25.07
N VAL A 481 -20.48 36.70 23.83
CA VAL A 481 -19.66 36.41 22.65
C VAL A 481 -18.73 37.61 22.43
N GLU A 482 -17.46 37.48 22.84
CA GLU A 482 -16.41 38.30 22.25
C GLU A 482 -16.20 37.86 20.81
N LYS A 483 -16.30 38.85 19.90
CA LYS A 483 -16.11 38.71 18.46
C LYS A 483 -14.72 38.17 18.15
N GLN A 484 -14.68 37.04 17.46
CA GLN A 484 -13.59 36.69 16.56
C GLN A 484 -14.21 36.29 15.20
N PRO A 485 -13.94 37.05 14.11
CA PRO A 485 -14.40 36.68 12.78
C PRO A 485 -13.45 35.61 12.19
N ASP A 486 -14.01 34.70 11.38
CA ASP A 486 -13.31 33.84 10.40
C ASP A 486 -13.24 32.31 10.64
N SER A 487 -14.09 31.72 11.48
CA SER A 487 -14.47 30.30 11.31
C SER A 487 -15.93 30.05 11.68
N GLY A 488 -16.82 30.37 10.74
CA GLY A 488 -18.28 30.31 10.95
C GLY A 488 -18.83 28.88 10.88
N SER A 489 -19.54 28.48 11.94
CA SER A 489 -20.53 27.39 11.94
C SER A 489 -21.73 27.73 11.05
N GLY A 490 -21.47 27.87 9.74
CA GLY A 490 -22.44 28.28 8.73
C GLY A 490 -23.37 27.15 8.34
N THR A 491 -24.64 27.49 8.10
CA THR A 491 -25.61 26.59 7.46
C THR A 491 -25.10 26.24 6.05
N THR A 492 -25.03 24.95 5.77
CA THR A 492 -24.71 24.41 4.44
C THR A 492 -25.94 23.72 3.86
N GLY A 493 -26.05 23.61 2.55
CA GLY A 493 -27.19 22.91 1.97
C GLY A 493 -27.35 23.10 0.47
N THR A 494 -28.41 22.49 -0.06
CA THR A 494 -28.77 22.52 -1.47
C THR A 494 -30.23 22.96 -1.64
N LEU A 495 -30.47 23.94 -2.50
CA LEU A 495 -31.78 24.23 -3.06
C LEU A 495 -31.81 23.69 -4.50
N SER A 496 -32.83 22.92 -4.88
CA SER A 496 -32.98 22.39 -6.23
C SER A 496 -34.39 22.59 -6.77
N ALA A 497 -34.53 22.73 -8.09
CA ALA A 497 -35.82 22.83 -8.76
C ALA A 497 -35.76 22.23 -10.17
N LYS A 498 -36.85 21.60 -10.61
CA LYS A 498 -37.04 21.15 -12.00
C LYS A 498 -38.27 21.80 -12.59
N ALA A 499 -38.16 22.24 -13.84
CA ALA A 499 -39.25 22.90 -14.55
C ALA A 499 -39.30 22.48 -16.01
N GLU A 500 -40.45 22.67 -16.65
CA GLU A 500 -40.73 22.34 -18.04
C GLU A 500 -41.33 23.55 -18.75
N LEU A 501 -40.90 23.84 -19.98
CA LEU A 501 -41.46 24.91 -20.82
C LEU A 501 -41.99 24.31 -22.13
N GLY A 502 -43.30 24.39 -22.33
CA GLY A 502 -43.98 23.87 -23.52
C GLY A 502 -45.11 24.77 -24.03
N PRO A 503 -45.86 24.38 -25.07
CA PRO A 503 -47.02 25.13 -25.55
C PRO A 503 -48.12 25.23 -24.48
N ALA A 504 -48.76 26.40 -24.35
CA ALA A 504 -49.83 26.62 -23.37
C ALA A 504 -51.06 25.73 -23.59
N SER A 505 -51.25 25.19 -24.81
CA SER A 505 -52.35 24.28 -25.16
C SER A 505 -52.10 22.80 -24.82
N GLY A 506 -50.94 22.45 -24.26
CA GLY A 506 -50.47 21.06 -24.12
C GLY A 506 -49.96 20.52 -25.47
N GLY A 507 -48.71 20.07 -25.50
CA GLY A 507 -48.09 19.47 -26.67
C GLY A 507 -48.18 17.94 -26.65
N ASP A 508 -48.20 17.32 -27.83
CA ASP A 508 -48.12 15.86 -28.00
C ASP A 508 -46.68 15.39 -27.72
N GLY A 509 -46.42 14.92 -26.50
CA GLY A 509 -45.21 14.16 -26.14
C GLY A 509 -43.98 14.96 -25.70
N ASP A 510 -43.00 14.20 -25.19
CA ASP A 510 -41.74 14.65 -24.57
C ASP A 510 -40.85 15.48 -25.53
N ASP A 511 -41.09 15.35 -26.85
CA ASP A 511 -40.30 15.97 -27.93
C ASP A 511 -40.63 17.46 -28.18
N SER A 512 -41.53 18.07 -27.41
CA SER A 512 -41.99 19.46 -27.61
C SER A 512 -41.70 20.41 -26.44
N VAL A 513 -41.05 19.92 -25.39
CA VAL A 513 -40.90 20.61 -24.11
C VAL A 513 -39.42 20.82 -23.78
N VAL A 514 -39.06 22.02 -23.31
CA VAL A 514 -37.73 22.32 -22.76
C VAL A 514 -37.72 21.97 -21.29
N LYS A 515 -36.78 21.12 -20.85
CA LYS A 515 -36.63 20.72 -19.43
C LYS A 515 -35.51 21.52 -18.78
N PHE A 516 -35.77 22.08 -17.61
CA PHE A 516 -34.80 22.82 -16.82
C PHE A 516 -34.58 22.16 -15.47
N SER A 517 -33.34 22.17 -14.99
CA SER A 517 -32.96 21.78 -13.64
C SER A 517 -32.05 22.85 -13.05
N ALA A 518 -32.46 23.45 -11.94
CA ALA A 518 -31.66 24.41 -11.19
C ALA A 518 -31.16 23.77 -9.89
N LYS A 519 -29.91 24.06 -9.53
CA LYS A 519 -29.30 23.64 -8.27
C LYS A 519 -28.47 24.79 -7.69
N TRP A 520 -28.70 25.11 -6.43
CA TRP A 520 -27.93 26.11 -5.69
C TRP A 520 -27.35 25.50 -4.42
N THR A 521 -26.03 25.50 -4.32
CA THR A 521 -25.33 25.10 -3.09
C THR A 521 -25.12 26.33 -2.21
N VAL A 522 -25.51 26.27 -0.94
CA VAL A 522 -25.44 27.39 0.01
C VAL A 522 -24.35 27.14 1.06
N PRO A 523 -23.45 28.12 1.32
CA PRO A 523 -23.11 29.25 0.45
C PRO A 523 -22.28 28.76 -0.75
N GLY A 524 -22.56 29.25 -1.96
CA GLY A 524 -21.84 28.74 -3.14
C GLY A 524 -22.55 28.94 -4.47
N ALA A 525 -22.26 28.01 -5.39
CA ALA A 525 -22.57 28.11 -6.82
C ALA A 525 -24.03 27.81 -7.13
N PHE A 526 -24.59 28.58 -8.07
CA PHE A 526 -25.85 28.31 -8.73
C PHE A 526 -25.59 27.72 -10.12
N GLU A 527 -26.26 26.63 -10.44
CA GLU A 527 -26.22 25.92 -11.71
C GLU A 527 -27.65 25.78 -12.25
N LEU A 528 -27.81 26.00 -13.55
CA LEU A 528 -29.05 25.84 -14.29
C LEU A 528 -28.77 25.07 -15.58
N ASP A 529 -29.26 23.85 -15.66
CA ASP A 529 -29.20 23.00 -16.83
C ASP A 529 -30.53 23.08 -17.60
N GLY A 530 -30.46 23.15 -18.92
CA GLY A 530 -31.60 23.19 -19.83
C GLY A 530 -31.40 22.18 -20.95
N MET A 531 -32.35 21.27 -21.14
CA MET A 531 -32.38 20.32 -22.24
C MET A 531 -33.52 20.71 -23.18
N PHE A 532 -33.18 20.98 -24.43
CA PHE A 532 -34.11 21.46 -25.45
C PHE A 532 -34.53 20.30 -26.37
N PRO A 533 -35.71 20.38 -26.99
CA PRO A 533 -36.09 19.47 -28.06
C PRO A 533 -35.24 19.71 -29.32
N ASP A 534 -35.33 18.82 -30.30
CA ASP A 534 -34.63 18.97 -31.58
C ASP A 534 -35.08 20.26 -32.31
N LEU A 535 -34.13 21.08 -32.73
CA LEU A 535 -34.37 22.39 -33.34
C LEU A 535 -33.98 22.40 -34.81
N ASP A 536 -34.96 22.49 -35.71
CA ASP A 536 -34.72 22.70 -37.15
C ASP A 536 -34.47 24.20 -37.43
N LEU A 537 -33.19 24.58 -37.48
CA LEU A 537 -32.75 25.96 -37.69
C LEU A 537 -33.13 26.48 -39.09
N THR A 538 -33.19 25.59 -40.09
CA THR A 538 -33.60 25.97 -41.45
C THR A 538 -35.08 26.34 -41.47
N LYS A 539 -35.96 25.55 -40.85
CA LYS A 539 -37.39 25.92 -40.68
C LYS A 539 -37.56 27.19 -39.84
N LEU A 540 -36.78 27.35 -38.77
CA LEU A 540 -36.81 28.57 -37.96
C LEU A 540 -36.45 29.79 -38.81
N LEU A 541 -35.38 29.72 -39.61
CA LEU A 541 -34.95 30.79 -40.52
C LEU A 541 -36.03 31.09 -41.58
N THR A 542 -36.62 30.06 -42.19
CA THR A 542 -37.75 30.22 -43.13
C THR A 542 -38.93 30.94 -42.49
N SER A 543 -39.29 30.56 -41.25
CA SER A 543 -40.39 31.19 -40.52
C SER A 543 -40.12 32.67 -40.20
N LEU A 544 -38.88 33.01 -39.81
CA LEU A 544 -38.47 34.38 -39.51
C LEU A 544 -38.41 35.23 -40.78
N ALA A 545 -37.88 34.68 -41.87
CA ALA A 545 -37.79 35.34 -43.16
C ALA A 545 -39.18 35.61 -43.76
N CYS A 546 -40.13 34.66 -43.65
CA CYS A 546 -41.52 34.88 -44.07
C CYS A 546 -42.21 35.99 -43.27
N ARG A 547 -41.91 36.14 -41.96
CA ARG A 547 -42.45 37.24 -41.15
C ARG A 547 -41.79 38.59 -41.45
N ALA A 548 -40.53 38.58 -41.88
CA ALA A 548 -39.75 39.78 -42.18
C ALA A 548 -39.77 40.18 -43.67
N ASP A 549 -40.47 39.42 -44.52
CA ASP A 549 -40.54 39.58 -45.98
C ASP A 549 -39.14 39.62 -46.66
N VAL A 550 -38.20 38.84 -46.13
CA VAL A 550 -36.82 38.75 -46.63
C VAL A 550 -36.69 37.54 -47.55
N PRO A 551 -36.24 37.71 -48.82
CA PRO A 551 -35.98 36.59 -49.70
C PRO A 551 -34.78 35.78 -49.20
N LEU A 552 -34.99 34.50 -48.94
CA LEU A 552 -33.92 33.56 -48.62
C LEU A 552 -33.24 33.07 -49.91
N PRO A 553 -31.91 32.83 -49.91
CA PRO A 553 -31.21 32.27 -51.06
C PRO A 553 -31.72 30.88 -51.44
N ASP A 554 -31.79 30.59 -52.74
CA ASP A 554 -32.06 29.24 -53.23
C ASP A 554 -30.93 28.28 -52.81
N GLY A 555 -31.30 27.11 -52.27
CA GLY A 555 -30.34 26.07 -51.87
C GLY A 555 -29.75 26.22 -50.46
N LEU A 556 -30.49 26.80 -49.51
CA LEU A 556 -30.08 26.80 -48.10
C LEU A 556 -29.87 25.36 -47.58
N PRO A 557 -28.74 25.10 -46.89
CA PRO A 557 -28.49 23.79 -46.30
C PRO A 557 -29.52 23.49 -45.19
N GLN A 558 -29.89 22.22 -45.05
CA GLN A 558 -30.72 21.77 -43.93
C GLN A 558 -29.85 21.65 -42.69
N VAL A 559 -30.18 22.44 -41.67
CA VAL A 559 -29.49 22.47 -40.38
C VAL A 559 -30.48 22.18 -39.26
N SER A 560 -30.28 21.08 -38.53
CA SER A 560 -31.05 20.78 -37.30
C SER A 560 -30.11 20.51 -36.13
N LEU A 561 -30.41 21.02 -34.95
CA LEU A 561 -29.72 20.73 -33.70
C LEU A 561 -30.47 19.60 -33.00
N LEU A 562 -29.79 18.50 -32.73
CA LEU A 562 -30.32 17.34 -32.04
C LEU A 562 -29.88 17.38 -30.57
N HIS A 563 -30.84 17.14 -29.68
CA HIS A 563 -30.67 17.12 -28.22
C HIS A 563 -29.80 18.29 -27.66
N PRO A 564 -30.13 19.57 -27.94
CA PRO A 564 -29.34 20.66 -27.39
C PRO A 564 -29.40 20.70 -25.86
N ALA A 565 -28.25 20.71 -25.22
CA ALA A 565 -28.10 20.92 -23.79
C ALA A 565 -27.37 22.24 -23.52
N VAL A 566 -27.86 23.02 -22.56
CA VAL A 566 -27.33 24.31 -22.16
C VAL A 566 -27.15 24.32 -20.64
N THR A 567 -25.96 24.67 -20.17
CA THR A 567 -25.67 24.81 -18.75
C THR A 567 -25.25 26.24 -18.45
N VAL A 568 -25.86 26.86 -17.45
CA VAL A 568 -25.52 28.19 -16.93
C VAL A 568 -25.05 28.06 -15.50
N ARG A 569 -23.86 28.58 -15.20
CA ARG A 569 -23.30 28.62 -13.85
C ARG A 569 -23.04 30.06 -13.42
N LEU A 570 -23.46 30.43 -12.22
CA LEU A 570 -23.25 31.75 -11.62
C LEU A 570 -22.38 31.60 -10.35
N GLY A 571 -21.31 32.40 -10.27
CA GLY A 571 -20.25 32.32 -9.24
C GLY A 571 -18.85 32.34 -9.86
N THR A 572 -17.77 32.37 -9.05
CA THR A 572 -16.38 32.35 -9.59
C THR A 572 -15.80 30.95 -9.83
N ALA A 573 -16.57 29.90 -9.54
CA ALA A 573 -16.13 28.53 -9.76
C ALA A 573 -16.17 28.17 -11.25
N LEU A 574 -15.00 27.85 -11.81
CA LEU A 574 -14.88 27.00 -12.98
C LEU A 574 -15.16 25.54 -12.56
N THR A 575 -15.46 24.66 -13.51
CA THR A 575 -15.59 23.20 -13.27
C THR A 575 -14.45 22.69 -12.38
N GLY A 576 -14.77 22.25 -11.14
CA GLY A 576 -13.79 21.72 -10.18
C GLY A 576 -13.20 22.67 -9.12
N GLN A 577 -13.74 23.89 -8.91
CA GLN A 577 -13.25 24.82 -7.87
C GLN A 577 -14.36 25.39 -6.96
N PRO A 578 -14.07 25.78 -5.70
CA PRO A 578 -15.01 26.45 -4.80
C PRO A 578 -15.27 27.93 -5.18
N ALA A 579 -16.51 28.39 -5.06
CA ALA A 579 -16.96 29.71 -5.55
C ALA A 579 -16.88 30.82 -4.47
N ALA A 580 -16.24 31.95 -4.82
CA ALA A 580 -16.31 33.23 -4.12
C ALA A 580 -16.18 34.42 -5.12
N GLY A 581 -17.28 35.11 -5.48
CA GLY A 581 -17.28 36.36 -6.27
C GLY A 581 -18.29 36.45 -7.44
N LYS A 582 -18.17 37.46 -8.32
CA LYS A 582 -19.14 37.85 -9.38
C LYS A 582 -18.74 37.36 -10.80
N GLY A 583 -18.83 36.06 -11.09
CA GLY A 583 -18.57 35.47 -12.42
C GLY A 583 -19.78 34.72 -13.01
N TYR A 584 -19.73 34.39 -14.31
CA TYR A 584 -20.72 33.51 -14.97
C TYR A 584 -20.07 32.63 -16.05
N GLU A 585 -20.64 31.45 -16.29
CA GLU A 585 -20.29 30.51 -17.36
C GLU A 585 -21.57 30.02 -18.05
N LEU A 586 -21.51 29.91 -19.38
CA LEU A 586 -22.53 29.37 -20.27
C LEU A 586 -21.86 28.29 -21.11
N ALA A 587 -22.35 27.06 -21.05
CA ALA A 587 -21.93 25.96 -21.92
C ALA A 587 -23.12 25.48 -22.75
N VAL A 588 -22.86 25.08 -23.99
CA VAL A 588 -23.83 24.54 -24.94
C VAL A 588 -23.21 23.31 -25.60
N SER A 589 -23.94 22.21 -25.65
CA SER A 589 -23.54 21.00 -26.38
C SER A 589 -24.72 20.46 -27.19
N THR A 590 -24.50 20.04 -28.43
CA THR A 590 -25.54 19.51 -29.32
C THR A 590 -24.94 18.71 -30.48
N THR A 591 -25.71 17.84 -31.12
CA THR A 591 -25.36 17.23 -32.40
C THR A 591 -26.12 17.93 -33.51
N ALA A 592 -25.45 18.66 -34.40
CA ALA A 592 -26.06 19.29 -35.56
C ALA A 592 -26.05 18.35 -36.79
N THR A 593 -27.18 18.20 -37.47
CA THR A 593 -27.20 17.71 -38.86
C THR A 593 -27.01 18.89 -39.82
N PHE A 594 -26.11 18.75 -40.78
CA PHE A 594 -25.87 19.69 -41.87
C PHE A 594 -25.88 18.92 -43.19
N ASP A 595 -26.94 19.05 -44.00
CA ASP A 595 -27.10 18.33 -45.28
C ASP A 595 -26.76 16.83 -45.20
N ALA A 596 -27.38 16.14 -44.23
CA ALA A 596 -27.19 14.72 -43.88
C ALA A 596 -25.84 14.34 -43.21
N ALA A 597 -24.89 15.26 -43.04
CA ALA A 597 -23.71 15.05 -42.20
C ALA A 597 -24.02 15.38 -40.73
N GLN A 598 -23.65 14.51 -39.79
CA GLN A 598 -23.84 14.75 -38.35
C GLN A 598 -22.54 15.27 -37.71
N LEU A 599 -22.58 16.49 -37.18
CA LEU A 599 -21.47 17.15 -36.48
C LEU A 599 -21.84 17.32 -35.02
N THR A 600 -20.99 16.95 -34.09
CA THR A 600 -21.17 17.28 -32.68
C THR A 600 -20.48 18.60 -32.39
N PHE A 601 -21.15 19.46 -31.62
CA PHE A 601 -20.70 20.81 -31.29
C PHE A 601 -20.71 21.01 -29.78
N PHE A 602 -19.66 21.67 -29.29
CA PHE A 602 -19.53 22.19 -27.94
C PHE A 602 -19.18 23.68 -28.02
N GLY A 603 -19.78 24.51 -27.19
CA GLY A 603 -19.49 25.92 -27.05
C GLY A 603 -19.53 26.34 -25.59
N LYS A 604 -18.57 27.15 -25.16
CA LYS A 604 -18.44 27.64 -23.79
C LYS A 604 -18.07 29.12 -23.80
N ALA A 605 -18.82 29.93 -23.08
CA ALA A 605 -18.56 31.35 -22.88
C ALA A 605 -18.58 31.66 -21.39
N ALA A 606 -17.60 32.39 -20.88
CA ALA A 606 -17.54 32.73 -19.45
C ALA A 606 -16.99 34.13 -19.22
N ARG A 607 -17.29 34.73 -18.07
CA ARG A 607 -16.70 35.99 -17.60
C ARG A 607 -16.08 35.80 -16.23
N LYS A 608 -14.77 36.01 -16.12
CA LYS A 608 -14.02 35.95 -14.86
C LYS A 608 -14.23 37.24 -14.04
N ALA A 609 -14.16 37.13 -12.71
CA ALA A 609 -14.33 38.27 -11.79
C ALA A 609 -13.32 39.41 -12.02
N GLU A 610 -12.12 39.10 -12.53
CA GLU A 610 -11.06 40.07 -12.85
C GLU A 610 -11.23 40.75 -14.23
N GLY A 611 -12.36 40.54 -14.94
CA GLY A 611 -12.75 41.35 -16.11
C GLY A 611 -12.48 40.74 -17.50
N GLY A 612 -12.07 39.47 -17.60
CA GLY A 612 -11.87 38.78 -18.89
C GLY A 612 -13.08 37.97 -19.36
N THR A 613 -13.47 38.13 -20.63
CA THR A 613 -14.44 37.25 -21.31
C THR A 613 -13.70 36.13 -22.03
N LEU A 614 -14.17 34.90 -21.84
CA LEU A 614 -13.67 33.66 -22.41
C LEU A 614 -14.68 33.12 -23.42
N PHE A 615 -14.19 32.59 -24.53
CA PHE A 615 -14.96 31.82 -25.50
C PHE A 615 -14.14 30.61 -25.93
N ALA A 616 -14.73 29.42 -25.88
CA ALA A 616 -14.18 28.21 -26.48
C ALA A 616 -15.28 27.46 -27.23
N ALA A 617 -14.96 26.82 -28.35
CA ALA A 617 -15.89 25.96 -29.07
C ALA A 617 -15.14 24.80 -29.71
N ALA A 618 -15.77 23.65 -29.84
CA ALA A 618 -15.24 22.49 -30.55
C ALA A 618 -16.31 21.88 -31.44
N LEU A 619 -15.91 21.38 -32.61
CA LEU A 619 -16.76 20.65 -33.54
C LEU A 619 -16.01 19.43 -34.05
N TRP A 620 -16.70 18.29 -34.14
CA TRP A 620 -16.15 17.05 -34.68
C TRP A 620 -17.24 16.20 -35.33
N GLN A 621 -16.84 15.25 -36.14
CA GLN A 621 -17.76 14.32 -36.82
C GLN A 621 -17.60 12.91 -36.24
N GLN A 622 -18.70 12.28 -35.85
CA GLN A 622 -18.69 10.88 -35.39
C GLN A 622 -18.45 9.94 -36.59
N ASP A 623 -17.61 8.91 -36.39
CA ASP A 623 -17.27 7.87 -37.37
C ASP A 623 -16.74 8.32 -38.74
N TRP A 624 -16.32 9.59 -38.86
CA TRP A 624 -15.77 10.10 -40.10
C TRP A 624 -14.34 9.62 -40.32
N VAL A 625 -14.16 8.78 -41.34
CA VAL A 625 -12.86 8.33 -41.82
C VAL A 625 -12.63 8.83 -43.23
N TRP A 626 -11.53 9.54 -43.45
CA TRP A 626 -11.19 10.10 -44.76
C TRP A 626 -9.69 9.95 -45.06
N SER A 627 -9.28 10.18 -46.31
CA SER A 627 -7.88 10.20 -46.73
C SER A 627 -7.66 11.39 -47.66
N PRO A 628 -6.61 12.22 -47.46
CA PRO A 628 -6.32 13.37 -48.31
C PRO A 628 -6.17 13.02 -49.80
N GLY A 629 -5.64 11.82 -50.10
CA GLY A 629 -5.46 11.35 -51.48
C GLY A 629 -6.77 11.03 -52.20
N LYS A 630 -7.87 10.82 -51.44
CA LYS A 630 -9.21 10.54 -51.98
C LYS A 630 -10.08 11.78 -52.15
N VAL A 631 -9.62 12.94 -51.67
CA VAL A 631 -10.30 14.21 -51.89
C VAL A 631 -9.99 14.67 -53.31
N SER A 632 -11.03 14.75 -54.15
CA SER A 632 -10.91 14.98 -55.60
C SER A 632 -10.05 16.20 -55.97
N GLY A 633 -10.13 17.28 -55.19
CA GLY A 633 -9.34 18.49 -55.40
C GLY A 633 -7.90 18.43 -54.89
N TRP A 634 -7.57 17.49 -53.99
CA TRP A 634 -6.25 17.37 -53.36
C TRP A 634 -5.43 16.21 -53.91
N ALA A 635 -6.08 15.20 -54.49
CA ALA A 635 -5.46 14.00 -55.05
C ALA A 635 -4.24 14.28 -55.96
N PRO A 636 -4.21 15.32 -56.82
CA PRO A 636 -3.05 15.61 -57.66
C PRO A 636 -1.79 16.05 -56.89
N VAL A 637 -1.96 16.61 -55.68
CA VAL A 637 -0.88 17.18 -54.87
C VAL A 637 -0.56 16.31 -53.65
N LEU A 638 -1.58 15.69 -53.06
CA LEU A 638 -1.51 14.87 -51.84
C LEU A 638 -1.72 13.38 -52.11
N GLY A 639 -1.63 12.94 -53.37
CA GLY A 639 -1.81 11.53 -53.75
C GLY A 639 -0.84 10.57 -53.05
N PHE A 640 0.32 11.05 -52.57
CA PHE A 640 1.24 10.24 -51.75
C PHE A 640 0.65 9.87 -50.36
N LEU A 641 -0.43 10.53 -49.93
CA LEU A 641 -1.14 10.26 -48.67
C LEU A 641 -2.36 9.33 -48.86
N ASP A 642 -2.62 8.80 -50.06
CA ASP A 642 -3.84 8.02 -50.38
C ASP A 642 -4.02 6.76 -49.50
N GLY A 643 -2.94 6.24 -48.91
CA GLY A 643 -2.93 5.11 -47.98
C GLY A 643 -3.03 5.45 -46.48
N ILE A 644 -3.07 6.73 -46.10
CA ILE A 644 -3.17 7.20 -44.71
C ILE A 644 -4.62 7.60 -44.42
N THR A 645 -5.21 6.98 -43.40
CA THR A 645 -6.57 7.25 -42.96
C THR A 645 -6.57 8.24 -41.80
N PHE A 646 -7.47 9.22 -41.83
CA PHE A 646 -7.71 10.20 -40.78
C PHE A 646 -9.08 9.89 -40.20
N ALA A 647 -9.13 9.67 -38.89
CA ALA A 647 -10.34 9.37 -38.12
C ALA A 647 -10.44 10.32 -36.90
N LYS A 648 -11.56 10.28 -36.17
CA LYS A 648 -11.77 11.04 -34.92
C LYS A 648 -11.30 12.50 -35.02
N SER A 649 -11.68 13.16 -36.12
CA SER A 649 -11.13 14.46 -36.50
C SER A 649 -12.06 15.59 -36.13
N GLY A 650 -11.51 16.74 -35.76
CA GLY A 650 -12.29 17.94 -35.48
C GLY A 650 -11.47 19.21 -35.34
N LEU A 651 -12.18 20.30 -35.06
CA LEU A 651 -11.63 21.64 -34.88
C LEU A 651 -12.14 22.20 -33.56
N ALA A 652 -11.26 22.84 -32.80
CA ALA A 652 -11.60 23.59 -31.62
C ALA A 652 -11.00 24.98 -31.68
N VAL A 653 -11.64 25.97 -31.07
CA VAL A 653 -11.16 27.34 -30.98
C VAL A 653 -11.28 27.79 -29.53
N SER A 654 -10.31 28.55 -29.04
CA SER A 654 -10.40 29.22 -27.74
C SER A 654 -9.83 30.63 -27.80
N SER A 655 -10.41 31.54 -27.02
CA SER A 655 -9.92 32.91 -26.85
C SER A 655 -8.96 33.06 -25.66
N ALA A 656 -8.82 32.04 -24.81
CA ALA A 656 -7.90 32.04 -23.68
C ALA A 656 -7.24 30.67 -23.44
N ASP A 657 -6.20 30.67 -22.61
CA ASP A 657 -5.44 29.47 -22.28
C ASP A 657 -6.09 28.64 -21.17
N GLY A 658 -5.91 27.32 -21.22
CA GLY A 658 -6.35 26.38 -20.18
C GLY A 658 -7.87 26.24 -20.00
N VAL A 659 -8.66 26.37 -21.06
CA VAL A 659 -10.13 26.21 -20.99
C VAL A 659 -10.51 24.75 -20.95
N THR A 660 -11.17 24.30 -19.89
CA THR A 660 -11.69 22.93 -19.81
C THR A 660 -12.74 22.65 -20.89
N VAL A 661 -12.64 21.48 -21.51
CA VAL A 661 -13.61 20.98 -22.49
C VAL A 661 -14.55 20.03 -21.78
N ASP A 662 -15.73 20.53 -21.42
CA ASP A 662 -16.77 19.78 -20.72
C ASP A 662 -17.86 19.36 -21.73
N ALA A 663 -17.47 18.66 -22.81
CA ALA A 663 -18.26 18.51 -24.04
C ALA A 663 -19.43 17.49 -24.01
N GLY A 664 -19.96 17.15 -22.82
CA GLY A 664 -21.02 16.16 -22.69
C GLY A 664 -20.56 14.72 -22.98
N ALA A 665 -21.49 13.84 -23.38
CA ALA A 665 -21.21 12.42 -23.57
C ALA A 665 -20.38 12.14 -24.85
N ASP A 666 -19.23 11.51 -24.65
CA ASP A 666 -18.34 10.89 -25.65
C ASP A 666 -17.63 11.82 -26.67
N PRO A 667 -16.83 12.82 -26.22
CA PRO A 667 -15.86 13.46 -27.11
C PRO A 667 -14.81 12.44 -27.59
N PRO A 668 -14.23 12.60 -28.80
CA PRO A 668 -13.16 11.74 -29.25
C PRO A 668 -11.93 11.93 -28.35
N ASP A 669 -11.21 10.84 -28.07
CA ASP A 669 -9.96 10.82 -27.29
C ASP A 669 -8.83 11.68 -27.90
N THR A 670 -8.97 12.10 -29.15
CA THR A 670 -8.09 13.05 -29.84
C THR A 670 -8.36 14.51 -29.47
N LEU A 671 -9.54 14.85 -28.94
CA LEU A 671 -9.87 16.22 -28.50
C LEU A 671 -9.17 16.53 -27.17
N PRO A 672 -8.34 17.58 -27.09
CA PRO A 672 -7.65 17.91 -25.84
C PRO A 672 -8.62 18.26 -24.71
N ALA A 673 -8.36 17.73 -23.51
CA ALA A 673 -9.17 18.02 -22.31
C ALA A 673 -9.17 19.51 -21.92
N THR A 674 -8.12 20.25 -22.33
CA THR A 674 -8.01 21.70 -22.17
C THR A 674 -7.64 22.36 -23.49
N LEU A 675 -8.31 23.46 -23.83
CA LEU A 675 -8.04 24.27 -25.01
C LEU A 675 -7.26 25.52 -24.64
N ASP A 676 -6.21 25.78 -25.40
CA ASP A 676 -5.47 27.02 -25.33
C ASP A 676 -5.90 28.01 -26.41
N LYS A 677 -5.54 29.29 -26.22
CA LYS A 677 -5.90 30.37 -27.13
C LYS A 677 -5.42 30.05 -28.55
N GLY A 678 -6.33 30.05 -29.52
CA GLY A 678 -6.06 29.74 -30.93
C GLY A 678 -7.08 28.77 -31.53
N LEU A 679 -6.77 28.26 -32.72
CA LEU A 679 -7.52 27.24 -33.45
C LEU A 679 -6.75 25.90 -33.36
N THR A 680 -7.33 24.89 -32.74
CA THR A 680 -6.78 23.56 -32.57
C THR A 680 -7.44 22.57 -33.52
N PHE A 681 -6.68 21.99 -34.44
CA PHE A 681 -7.10 20.81 -35.21
C PHE A 681 -6.65 19.55 -34.47
N PHE A 682 -7.50 18.53 -34.42
CA PHE A 682 -7.18 17.23 -33.82
C PHE A 682 -7.65 16.09 -34.71
N THR A 683 -6.90 14.97 -34.73
CA THR A 683 -7.19 13.81 -35.58
C THR A 683 -6.42 12.57 -35.12
N GLU A 684 -6.87 11.39 -35.52
CA GLU A 684 -6.13 10.13 -35.40
C GLU A 684 -5.71 9.66 -36.81
N LEU A 685 -4.41 9.43 -37.03
CA LEU A 685 -3.91 8.77 -38.22
C LEU A 685 -3.92 7.25 -38.03
N GLY A 686 -4.62 6.54 -38.90
CA GLY A 686 -4.57 5.08 -38.93
C GLY A 686 -3.21 4.57 -39.38
N LEU A 687 -2.76 3.48 -38.75
CA LEU A 687 -1.48 2.80 -39.07
C LEU A 687 -1.62 1.91 -40.32
N THR A 688 -1.97 2.52 -41.45
CA THR A 688 -2.18 1.85 -42.75
C THR A 688 -1.19 2.35 -43.81
N GLY A 689 -1.07 1.61 -44.92
CA GLY A 689 -0.21 2.00 -46.04
C GLY A 689 1.26 2.22 -45.60
N PRO A 690 1.86 3.41 -45.86
CA PRO A 690 3.23 3.73 -45.46
C PRO A 690 3.51 3.66 -43.95
N LEU A 691 2.49 3.80 -43.10
CA LEU A 691 2.61 3.78 -41.63
C LEU A 691 2.45 2.38 -41.03
N ALA A 692 2.13 1.37 -41.84
CA ALA A 692 1.94 -0.01 -41.38
C ALA A 692 3.13 -0.60 -40.58
N PRO A 693 4.41 -0.30 -40.87
CA PRO A 693 5.54 -0.80 -40.07
C PRO A 693 5.49 -0.36 -38.60
N LEU A 694 4.86 0.77 -38.29
CA LEU A 694 4.73 1.26 -36.91
C LEU A 694 3.87 0.34 -36.04
N LYS A 695 2.96 -0.48 -36.62
CA LYS A 695 2.21 -1.50 -35.86
C LYS A 695 3.10 -2.56 -35.23
N VAL A 696 4.26 -2.84 -35.84
CA VAL A 696 5.21 -3.81 -35.31
C VAL A 696 5.97 -3.22 -34.12
N LEU A 697 6.33 -1.94 -34.20
CA LEU A 697 7.05 -1.21 -33.14
C LEU A 697 6.13 -0.85 -31.96
N PHE A 698 4.88 -0.47 -32.24
CA PHE A 698 3.88 -0.05 -31.27
C PHE A 698 2.64 -0.96 -31.33
N GLN A 699 2.82 -2.24 -30.99
CA GLN A 699 1.71 -3.19 -30.93
C GLN A 699 0.59 -2.64 -30.00
N ASP A 700 -0.66 -2.92 -30.34
CA ASP A 700 -1.87 -2.44 -29.65
C ASP A 700 -2.17 -0.92 -29.77
N ALA A 701 -1.38 -0.15 -30.54
CA ALA A 701 -1.73 1.23 -30.87
C ALA A 701 -2.85 1.29 -31.92
N GLY A 702 -3.93 2.05 -31.64
CA GLY A 702 -5.01 2.30 -32.60
C GLY A 702 -4.57 3.18 -33.77
N GLY A 703 -3.78 4.22 -33.49
CA GLY A 703 -3.33 5.22 -34.45
C GLY A 703 -2.28 6.18 -33.89
N ILE A 704 -1.92 7.20 -34.66
CA ILE A 704 -1.12 8.35 -34.21
C ILE A 704 -2.08 9.51 -33.94
N HIS A 705 -2.17 9.98 -32.70
CA HIS A 705 -2.97 11.15 -32.37
C HIS A 705 -2.18 12.40 -32.77
N LEU A 706 -2.81 13.29 -33.54
CA LEU A 706 -2.22 14.55 -33.95
C LEU A 706 -3.06 15.71 -33.42
N THR A 707 -2.39 16.73 -32.91
CA THR A 707 -2.99 17.99 -32.49
C THR A 707 -2.18 19.16 -33.04
N ALA A 708 -2.83 20.11 -33.71
CA ALA A 708 -2.20 21.29 -34.27
C ALA A 708 -2.93 22.54 -33.79
N ARG A 709 -2.34 23.27 -32.84
CA ARG A 709 -2.84 24.55 -32.34
C ARG A 709 -2.22 25.70 -33.14
N LEU A 710 -3.01 26.33 -33.99
CA LEU A 710 -2.67 27.50 -34.77
C LEU A 710 -3.04 28.78 -34.01
N THR A 711 -2.11 29.72 -33.92
CA THR A 711 -2.31 31.00 -33.21
C THR A 711 -1.98 32.19 -34.12
N THR A 712 -2.31 33.41 -33.68
CA THR A 712 -1.85 34.65 -34.31
C THR A 712 -0.98 35.43 -33.32
N PRO A 713 0.31 35.67 -33.62
CA PRO A 713 1.04 35.31 -34.85
C PRO A 713 1.26 33.80 -34.99
N VAL A 714 1.37 33.33 -36.25
CA VAL A 714 1.50 31.89 -36.60
C VAL A 714 2.75 31.25 -35.99
N GLN A 715 3.79 32.02 -35.69
CA GLN A 715 4.98 31.50 -35.04
C GLN A 715 4.68 30.87 -33.67
N GLU A 716 3.67 31.36 -32.94
CA GLU A 716 3.27 30.85 -31.61
C GLU A 716 2.45 29.53 -31.66
N SER A 717 2.26 28.98 -32.87
CA SER A 717 1.52 27.73 -33.07
C SER A 717 2.27 26.54 -32.45
N GLN A 718 1.55 25.46 -32.14
CA GLN A 718 2.14 24.23 -31.62
C GLN A 718 1.56 23.00 -32.34
N PHE A 719 2.41 22.03 -32.66
CA PHE A 719 2.00 20.77 -33.27
C PHE A 719 2.46 19.63 -32.38
N THR A 720 1.59 18.67 -32.06
CA THR A 720 1.90 17.50 -31.25
C THR A 720 1.44 16.24 -31.97
N ALA A 721 2.26 15.20 -31.93
CA ALA A 721 1.96 13.87 -32.44
C ALA A 721 2.26 12.85 -31.34
N SER A 722 1.35 11.92 -31.05
CA SER A 722 1.58 10.85 -30.06
C SER A 722 1.10 9.48 -30.56
N ILE A 723 1.76 8.42 -30.10
CA ILE A 723 1.39 7.02 -30.38
C ILE A 723 1.57 6.16 -29.12
N ALA A 724 0.58 5.29 -28.86
CA ALA A 724 0.57 4.24 -27.84
C ALA A 724 0.65 4.64 -26.36
N GLU A 725 0.51 5.94 -26.02
CA GLU A 725 0.49 6.54 -24.66
C GLU A 725 1.11 5.65 -23.55
N GLN A 726 2.42 5.83 -23.28
CA GLN A 726 3.25 5.18 -22.25
C GLN A 726 2.63 3.98 -21.50
N LYS A 727 2.42 2.86 -22.19
CA LYS A 727 2.00 1.61 -21.55
C LYS A 727 3.17 0.85 -20.93
N THR A 728 2.90 0.15 -19.82
CA THR A 728 3.86 -0.65 -19.04
C THR A 728 3.96 -2.08 -19.60
N ARG A 729 4.69 -2.28 -20.71
CA ARG A 729 4.91 -3.61 -21.34
C ARG A 729 6.29 -3.70 -22.01
N GLU A 730 6.87 -4.89 -22.13
CA GLU A 730 8.15 -5.08 -22.84
C GLU A 730 8.12 -4.52 -24.27
N GLY A 731 9.17 -3.79 -24.67
CA GLY A 731 9.26 -3.08 -25.96
C GLY A 731 9.00 -1.58 -25.87
N PHE A 732 8.75 -0.93 -27.02
CA PHE A 732 8.46 0.52 -27.07
C PHE A 732 7.11 0.82 -26.40
N GLY A 733 7.15 1.64 -25.34
CA GLY A 733 5.98 2.02 -24.55
C GLY A 733 5.19 3.20 -25.11
N GLY A 734 5.79 4.03 -25.98
CA GLY A 734 5.10 5.13 -26.68
C GLY A 734 6.06 6.18 -27.25
N LEU A 735 5.56 7.07 -28.11
CA LEU A 735 6.30 8.22 -28.66
C LEU A 735 5.40 9.44 -28.70
N VAL A 736 5.91 10.59 -28.27
CA VAL A 736 5.28 11.92 -28.34
C VAL A 736 6.29 12.87 -28.99
N LEU A 737 5.85 13.67 -29.93
CA LEU A 737 6.66 14.64 -30.66
C LEU A 737 5.91 15.97 -30.69
N ALA A 738 6.53 17.06 -30.24
CA ALA A 738 5.95 18.39 -30.23
C ALA A 738 6.84 19.41 -30.96
N PHE A 739 6.23 20.35 -31.68
CA PHE A 739 6.89 21.42 -32.41
C PHE A 739 6.31 22.77 -31.97
N ALA A 740 7.17 23.71 -31.55
CA ALA A 740 6.80 25.07 -31.16
C ALA A 740 7.71 26.09 -31.87
N PRO A 741 7.31 26.63 -33.05
CA PRO A 741 8.17 27.44 -33.91
C PRO A 741 8.69 28.74 -33.30
N ALA A 742 7.88 29.47 -32.50
CA ALA A 742 8.29 30.70 -31.82
C ALA A 742 9.42 30.44 -30.82
N LYS A 743 9.38 29.28 -30.18
CA LYS A 743 10.44 28.81 -29.28
C LYS A 743 11.63 28.21 -30.05
N ARG A 744 11.50 28.03 -31.37
CA ARG A 744 12.39 27.23 -32.24
C ARG A 744 12.62 25.83 -31.67
N GLU A 745 11.56 25.25 -31.08
CA GLU A 745 11.63 24.04 -30.27
C GLU A 745 11.00 22.84 -30.97
N VAL A 746 11.71 21.70 -31.01
CA VAL A 746 11.16 20.38 -31.36
C VAL A 746 11.43 19.44 -30.21
N SER A 747 10.39 19.03 -29.48
CA SER A 747 10.51 18.09 -28.37
C SER A 747 10.06 16.69 -28.76
N LEU A 748 10.73 15.67 -28.24
CA LEU A 748 10.43 14.26 -28.44
C LEU A 748 10.38 13.59 -27.06
N GLN A 749 9.51 12.63 -26.84
CA GLN A 749 9.45 11.80 -25.66
C GLN A 749 9.11 10.39 -26.09
N THR A 750 9.79 9.39 -25.58
CA THR A 750 9.54 7.98 -25.87
C THR A 750 9.88 7.13 -24.65
N SER A 751 9.36 5.92 -24.59
CA SER A 751 9.76 4.96 -23.57
C SER A 751 9.98 3.58 -24.18
N TRP A 752 10.85 2.80 -23.54
CA TRP A 752 11.14 1.40 -23.86
C TRP A 752 11.27 0.63 -22.55
N ASN A 753 10.41 -0.38 -22.34
CA ASN A 753 10.53 -1.28 -21.20
C ASN A 753 11.25 -2.58 -21.56
N PHE A 754 12.07 -3.10 -20.65
CA PHE A 754 12.76 -4.39 -20.79
C PHE A 754 12.87 -5.09 -19.43
N THR A 755 12.89 -6.42 -19.44
CA THR A 755 12.95 -7.22 -18.22
C THR A 755 14.38 -7.63 -17.92
N VAL A 756 14.82 -7.37 -16.69
CA VAL A 756 16.07 -7.93 -16.16
C VAL A 756 15.75 -9.29 -15.53
N PRO A 757 16.40 -10.38 -15.99
CA PRO A 757 16.20 -11.71 -15.42
C PRO A 757 16.66 -11.77 -13.96
N ALA A 758 16.11 -12.71 -13.19
CA ALA A 758 16.46 -12.91 -11.78
C ALA A 758 17.96 -13.23 -11.62
N VAL A 759 18.64 -12.52 -10.70
CA VAL A 759 20.04 -12.76 -10.30
C VAL A 759 20.07 -12.91 -8.79
N GLY A 760 20.70 -13.98 -8.29
CA GLY A 760 20.71 -14.30 -6.85
C GLY A 760 19.32 -14.67 -6.32
N SER A 761 18.89 -14.02 -5.23
CA SER A 761 17.59 -14.24 -4.57
C SER A 761 16.48 -13.28 -5.03
N ALA A 762 16.76 -12.35 -5.94
CA ALA A 762 15.80 -11.32 -6.36
C ALA A 762 14.92 -11.77 -7.55
N PRO A 763 13.62 -11.42 -7.59
CA PRO A 763 12.73 -11.73 -8.70
C PRO A 763 13.05 -10.89 -9.96
N SER A 764 12.60 -11.36 -11.13
CA SER A 764 12.69 -10.61 -12.39
C SER A 764 12.05 -9.21 -12.27
N THR A 765 12.75 -8.17 -12.74
CA THR A 765 12.32 -6.77 -12.60
C THR A 765 12.12 -6.12 -13.97
N LEU A 766 10.96 -5.51 -14.20
CA LEU A 766 10.65 -4.74 -15.41
C LEU A 766 11.16 -3.30 -15.26
N LEU A 767 12.17 -2.94 -16.05
CA LEU A 767 12.75 -1.60 -16.10
C LEU A 767 12.22 -0.84 -17.33
N GLN A 768 12.02 0.46 -17.18
CA GLN A 768 11.54 1.39 -18.20
C GLN A 768 12.61 2.45 -18.49
N PHE A 769 13.18 2.44 -19.70
CA PHE A 769 13.86 3.60 -20.27
C PHE A 769 12.80 4.61 -20.71
N VAL A 770 12.89 5.85 -20.24
CA VAL A 770 12.18 7.00 -20.78
C VAL A 770 13.21 7.89 -21.43
N ALA A 771 13.16 8.02 -22.75
CA ALA A 771 13.99 8.97 -23.47
C ALA A 771 13.14 10.19 -23.82
N GLY A 772 13.69 11.39 -23.74
CA GLY A 772 13.04 12.58 -24.25
C GLY A 772 14.06 13.60 -24.70
N GLY A 773 13.74 14.48 -25.62
CA GLY A 773 14.66 15.50 -26.07
C GLY A 773 13.95 16.76 -26.47
N ALA A 774 14.69 17.85 -26.58
CA ALA A 774 14.22 19.09 -27.17
C ALA A 774 15.36 19.71 -27.99
N LEU A 775 15.11 19.95 -29.27
CA LEU A 775 15.96 20.77 -30.13
C LEU A 775 15.49 22.22 -30.01
N LYS A 776 16.32 23.15 -29.53
CA LYS A 776 15.98 24.58 -29.46
C LYS A 776 17.03 25.42 -30.20
N GLY A 777 16.69 25.96 -31.37
CA GLY A 777 17.68 26.65 -32.22
C GLY A 777 18.74 25.70 -32.80
N THR A 778 20.01 25.85 -32.44
CA THR A 778 21.13 24.95 -32.83
C THR A 778 21.47 23.93 -31.74
N GLU A 779 20.81 23.96 -30.58
CA GLU A 779 21.12 23.11 -29.44
C GLU A 779 20.16 21.91 -29.38
N PHE A 780 20.71 20.69 -29.31
CA PHE A 780 19.95 19.44 -29.12
C PHE A 780 20.17 18.91 -27.71
N HIS A 781 19.07 18.71 -26.98
CA HIS A 781 19.07 18.05 -25.68
C HIS A 781 18.37 16.70 -25.81
N LEU A 782 19.01 15.64 -25.35
CA LEU A 782 18.40 14.32 -25.14
C LEU A 782 18.47 14.01 -23.64
N LEU A 783 17.49 13.32 -23.12
CA LEU A 783 17.32 12.90 -21.75
C LEU A 783 17.09 11.40 -21.83
N LEU A 784 17.79 10.63 -21.02
CA LEU A 784 17.50 9.22 -20.82
C LEU A 784 17.35 9.02 -19.32
N ALA A 785 16.18 8.55 -18.91
CA ALA A 785 15.90 8.15 -17.54
C ALA A 785 15.58 6.66 -17.51
N LEU A 786 16.16 5.93 -16.57
CA LEU A 786 15.80 4.53 -16.33
C LEU A 786 15.01 4.45 -15.02
N LYS A 787 13.79 3.94 -15.04
CA LYS A 787 12.93 3.83 -13.85
C LYS A 787 12.23 2.47 -13.77
N PRO A 788 11.72 2.03 -12.61
CA PRO A 788 10.79 0.91 -12.55
C PRO A 788 9.53 1.19 -13.37
N ALA A 789 9.01 0.22 -14.10
CA ALA A 789 7.84 0.41 -14.96
C ALA A 789 6.49 0.55 -14.20
N GLY A 790 6.48 0.70 -12.87
CA GLY A 790 5.26 0.79 -12.05
C GLY A 790 5.29 1.94 -11.05
N SER A 791 4.19 2.67 -10.92
CA SER A 791 4.00 3.72 -9.91
C SER A 791 3.51 3.12 -8.59
N GLY A 792 4.37 3.06 -7.58
CA GLY A 792 3.90 3.04 -6.18
C GLY A 792 4.22 1.82 -5.33
N ALA A 793 5.48 1.38 -5.22
CA ALA A 793 5.86 0.55 -4.08
C ALA A 793 7.25 0.93 -3.55
N ASP A 794 7.31 1.14 -2.23
CA ASP A 794 8.46 1.54 -1.45
C ASP A 794 9.70 0.64 -1.62
N GLU A 795 10.82 1.22 -1.20
CA GLU A 795 12.20 0.73 -1.09
C GLU A 795 12.36 -0.76 -0.69
N ALA A 796 12.09 -1.69 -1.61
CA ALA A 796 12.55 -3.07 -1.46
C ALA A 796 14.01 -3.19 -1.92
N ALA A 797 14.84 -3.89 -1.12
CA ALA A 797 16.23 -4.20 -1.48
C ALA A 797 16.31 -4.81 -2.89
N GLY A 798 17.22 -4.29 -3.72
CA GLY A 798 17.39 -4.71 -5.12
C GLY A 798 16.56 -3.94 -6.16
N ARG A 799 15.67 -3.00 -5.78
CA ARG A 799 14.95 -2.13 -6.73
C ARG A 799 15.54 -0.72 -6.77
N PRO A 800 15.74 -0.10 -7.97
CA PRO A 800 16.14 1.29 -8.06
C PRO A 800 15.01 2.20 -7.57
N ALA A 801 15.31 3.13 -6.67
CA ALA A 801 14.32 4.11 -6.22
C ALA A 801 13.93 5.03 -7.40
N PRO A 802 12.68 5.54 -7.49
CA PRO A 802 12.19 6.28 -8.65
C PRO A 802 13.03 7.51 -9.06
N HIS A 803 13.79 8.06 -8.12
CA HIS A 803 14.64 9.23 -8.28
C HIS A 803 16.11 8.91 -8.65
N GLN A 804 16.48 7.63 -8.78
CA GLN A 804 17.88 7.20 -8.85
C GLN A 804 18.60 7.40 -10.18
N LEU A 805 17.91 7.62 -11.31
CA LEU A 805 18.57 7.60 -12.62
C LEU A 805 17.95 8.57 -13.64
N ALA A 806 17.73 9.83 -13.25
CA ALA A 806 17.32 10.90 -14.16
C ALA A 806 18.54 11.66 -14.70
N TYR A 807 19.03 11.35 -15.91
CA TYR A 807 20.15 12.04 -16.55
C TYR A 807 19.65 13.10 -17.54
N ALA A 808 20.05 14.36 -17.32
CA ALA A 808 19.84 15.47 -18.26
C ALA A 808 21.11 15.78 -19.06
N LEU A 809 21.05 15.69 -20.39
CA LEU A 809 22.15 16.16 -21.24
C LEU A 809 22.03 17.67 -21.44
N ARG A 810 22.89 18.43 -20.74
CA ARG A 810 23.22 19.81 -21.13
C ARG A 810 24.09 19.72 -22.41
N ALA A 811 24.19 20.82 -23.15
CA ALA A 811 25.14 20.99 -24.25
C ALA A 811 26.54 20.38 -23.93
N PRO A 812 27.36 20.04 -24.96
CA PRO A 812 28.56 19.21 -24.78
C PRO A 812 29.40 19.60 -23.56
N GLY A 813 29.38 18.76 -22.52
CA GLY A 813 30.33 18.80 -21.40
C GLY A 813 29.84 19.20 -20.01
N ARG A 814 28.53 19.22 -19.68
CA ARG A 814 28.08 19.47 -18.29
C ARG A 814 26.86 18.64 -17.87
N THR A 815 27.00 17.69 -16.94
CA THR A 815 25.85 17.06 -16.26
C THR A 815 26.11 16.83 -14.77
N LEU A 816 25.47 17.63 -13.92
CA LEU A 816 24.89 17.26 -12.63
C LEU A 816 23.80 18.30 -12.30
N LEU A 817 22.66 17.86 -11.77
CA LEU A 817 21.55 18.73 -11.38
C LEU A 817 21.84 19.42 -10.04
N THR A 818 22.95 20.15 -9.92
CA THR A 818 23.23 21.00 -8.74
C THR A 818 22.94 22.48 -9.04
N ALA A 819 22.50 23.20 -8.01
CA ALA A 819 22.19 24.63 -8.10
C ALA A 819 23.49 25.44 -8.33
N ASP A 820 23.46 26.43 -9.22
CA ASP A 820 24.60 27.34 -9.43
C ASP A 820 24.92 28.10 -8.10
N PRO A 821 26.19 28.24 -7.71
CA PRO A 821 26.57 28.99 -6.51
C PRO A 821 26.34 30.49 -6.72
N VAL A 822 25.63 31.13 -5.77
CA VAL A 822 25.50 32.59 -5.71
C VAL A 822 26.18 33.09 -4.43
N ALA A 823 26.88 34.21 -4.53
CA ALA A 823 27.43 34.88 -3.36
C ALA A 823 26.28 35.43 -2.51
N GLY A 824 26.16 34.94 -1.27
CA GLY A 824 25.27 35.49 -0.26
C GLY A 824 25.65 36.93 0.10
N THR A 825 24.73 37.64 0.74
CA THR A 825 24.92 39.04 1.17
C THR A 825 26.04 39.22 2.20
N ASP A 826 26.54 38.13 2.77
CA ASP A 826 27.69 38.06 3.69
C ASP A 826 28.99 37.58 3.02
N GLY A 827 28.99 37.38 1.70
CA GLY A 827 30.15 36.89 0.95
C GLY A 827 30.42 35.39 1.07
N ARG A 828 29.58 34.63 1.79
CA ARG A 828 29.62 33.17 1.77
C ARG A 828 28.85 32.64 0.56
N ILE A 829 29.32 31.54 -0.01
CA ILE A 829 28.57 30.85 -1.07
C ILE A 829 27.36 30.21 -0.43
N VAL A 830 26.16 30.64 -0.82
CA VAL A 830 24.89 30.08 -0.34
C VAL A 830 24.26 29.30 -1.49
N HIS A 831 23.87 28.06 -1.22
CA HIS A 831 23.15 27.21 -2.16
C HIS A 831 21.64 27.53 -2.07
N ASP A 832 21.19 28.56 -2.80
CA ASP A 832 19.76 28.91 -2.84
C ASP A 832 19.04 28.06 -3.91
N ALA A 833 18.16 27.16 -3.47
CA ALA A 833 17.31 26.32 -4.34
C ALA A 833 16.02 27.04 -4.79
N THR A 834 15.81 28.29 -4.37
CA THR A 834 14.61 29.06 -4.68
C THR A 834 14.74 29.75 -6.04
N PRO A 835 13.72 29.71 -6.93
CA PRO A 835 13.75 30.44 -8.18
C PRO A 835 13.70 31.95 -7.89
N GLN A 836 14.86 32.59 -7.78
CA GLN A 836 14.91 34.04 -7.80
C GLN A 836 14.68 34.53 -9.23
N GLY A 837 13.44 34.97 -9.46
CA GLY A 837 13.11 36.07 -10.35
C GLY A 837 13.55 35.96 -11.82
N ALA A 838 12.59 35.57 -12.67
CA ALA A 838 12.45 36.09 -14.03
C ALA A 838 13.73 36.32 -14.86
N SER A 839 14.18 35.28 -15.57
CA SER A 839 14.56 35.45 -16.99
C SER A 839 14.63 34.09 -17.69
N GLY A 840 14.15 34.05 -18.93
CA GLY A 840 13.91 32.83 -19.68
C GLY A 840 15.19 32.19 -20.24
N SER A 841 15.98 31.58 -19.37
CA SER A 841 17.05 30.68 -19.82
C SER A 841 16.50 29.28 -20.12
N THR A 842 17.05 28.62 -21.14
CA THR A 842 16.74 27.24 -21.57
C THR A 842 16.85 26.20 -20.43
N TYR A 843 17.54 26.56 -19.34
CA TYR A 843 17.78 25.76 -18.13
C TYR A 843 16.52 25.49 -17.28
N SER A 844 15.59 26.45 -17.14
CA SER A 844 14.40 26.28 -16.29
C SER A 844 13.35 25.34 -16.90
N LEU A 845 13.22 25.34 -18.23
CA LEU A 845 12.33 24.43 -18.97
C LEU A 845 12.84 22.97 -18.91
N LEU A 846 14.14 22.75 -19.16
CA LEU A 846 14.76 21.41 -19.12
C LEU A 846 14.64 20.75 -17.74
N ARG A 847 14.84 21.52 -16.66
CA ARG A 847 14.67 21.05 -15.28
C ARG A 847 13.22 20.66 -15.00
N SER A 848 12.25 21.46 -15.46
CA SER A 848 10.82 21.18 -15.26
C SER A 848 10.30 19.97 -16.04
N THR A 849 10.89 19.68 -17.22
CA THR A 849 10.54 18.52 -18.05
C THR A 849 11.18 17.24 -17.50
N ALA A 850 12.44 17.30 -17.05
CA ALA A 850 13.13 16.18 -16.40
C ALA A 850 12.48 15.78 -15.07
N VAL A 851 12.11 16.76 -14.25
CA VAL A 851 11.40 16.57 -12.97
C VAL A 851 10.02 15.93 -13.19
N ARG A 852 9.27 16.36 -14.20
CA ARG A 852 7.97 15.74 -14.57
C ARG A 852 8.11 14.32 -15.13
N LEU A 853 9.10 14.05 -15.98
CA LEU A 853 9.33 12.72 -16.56
C LEU A 853 9.81 11.69 -15.51
N ALA A 854 10.52 12.15 -14.48
CA ALA A 854 10.98 11.35 -13.33
C ALA A 854 9.95 11.23 -12.19
N GLY A 855 8.79 11.89 -12.28
CA GLY A 855 7.74 11.86 -11.24
C GLY A 855 8.10 12.62 -9.95
N LEU A 856 9.04 13.56 -10.01
CA LEU A 856 9.52 14.32 -8.86
C LEU A 856 8.81 15.68 -8.77
N THR A 857 8.70 16.23 -7.56
CA THR A 857 8.23 17.61 -7.31
C THR A 857 9.38 18.61 -7.18
N ALA A 858 10.60 18.14 -6.88
CA ALA A 858 11.82 18.92 -6.80
C ALA A 858 13.07 18.05 -7.13
N PRO A 859 14.19 18.65 -7.58
CA PRO A 859 15.45 17.94 -7.79
C PRO A 859 16.14 17.61 -6.45
N PRO A 860 16.73 16.41 -6.28
CA PRO A 860 17.45 16.02 -5.07
C PRO A 860 18.71 16.88 -4.87
N SER A 861 19.13 17.04 -3.61
CA SER A 861 20.33 17.80 -3.24
C SER A 861 21.62 17.03 -3.66
N ALA A 862 22.76 17.73 -3.76
CA ALA A 862 24.05 17.09 -4.07
C ALA A 862 24.50 16.11 -2.97
N ASP A 863 24.06 16.34 -1.73
CA ASP A 863 24.34 15.51 -0.58
C ASP A 863 23.38 14.30 -0.49
N ASP A 864 22.28 14.31 -1.27
CA ASP A 864 21.28 13.25 -1.40
C ASP A 864 21.43 12.48 -2.72
N LEU A 865 22.66 12.30 -3.24
CA LEU A 865 22.86 11.50 -4.46
C LEU A 865 22.39 10.05 -4.20
N PRO A 866 21.31 9.62 -4.87
CA PRO A 866 20.61 8.43 -4.44
C PRO A 866 21.36 7.18 -4.91
N THR A 867 21.87 6.40 -3.95
CA THR A 867 22.66 5.20 -4.20
C THR A 867 21.73 3.99 -4.39
N TRP A 868 21.85 3.26 -5.50
CA TRP A 868 21.17 1.97 -5.68
C TRP A 868 21.87 0.93 -4.81
N LYS A 869 21.41 0.80 -3.57
CA LYS A 869 21.96 -0.14 -2.58
C LYS A 869 21.61 -1.58 -2.91
N ASN A 870 22.56 -2.49 -2.71
CA ASN A 870 22.46 -3.90 -3.06
C ASN A 870 21.91 -4.09 -4.49
N ALA A 871 22.49 -3.35 -5.43
CA ALA A 871 22.10 -3.37 -6.83
C ALA A 871 22.12 -4.81 -7.37
N PHE A 872 21.12 -5.13 -8.18
CA PHE A 872 20.89 -6.49 -8.68
C PHE A 872 20.64 -7.56 -7.59
N GLY A 873 20.36 -7.14 -6.35
CA GLY A 873 20.13 -8.04 -5.22
C GLY A 873 21.40 -8.64 -4.61
N VAL A 874 22.58 -8.09 -4.93
CA VAL A 874 23.87 -8.53 -4.40
C VAL A 874 24.24 -7.69 -3.17
N GLU A 875 24.37 -8.34 -2.01
CA GLU A 875 24.71 -7.66 -0.75
C GLU A 875 26.13 -7.07 -0.81
N GLY A 876 26.26 -5.78 -0.53
CA GLY A 876 27.53 -5.05 -0.61
C GLY A 876 27.91 -4.58 -2.02
N PHE A 877 27.05 -4.72 -3.03
CA PHE A 877 27.26 -4.15 -4.36
C PHE A 877 26.32 -2.95 -4.58
N ASP A 878 26.84 -1.73 -4.47
CA ASP A 878 26.06 -0.50 -4.56
C ASP A 878 26.43 0.30 -5.82
N VAL A 879 25.45 0.76 -6.59
CA VAL A 879 25.70 1.70 -7.70
C VAL A 879 25.44 3.13 -7.19
N GLN A 880 26.51 3.92 -7.02
CA GLN A 880 26.41 5.30 -6.54
C GLN A 880 25.86 6.24 -7.62
N TYR A 881 26.34 6.11 -8.86
CA TYR A 881 25.80 6.80 -10.03
C TYR A 881 26.29 6.15 -11.33
N PHE A 882 25.53 6.30 -12.43
CA PHE A 882 25.95 5.89 -13.78
C PHE A 882 25.36 6.82 -14.85
N TYR A 883 26.17 7.67 -15.48
CA TYR A 883 25.72 8.57 -16.54
C TYR A 883 26.14 8.09 -17.93
N MET A 884 25.34 8.44 -18.94
CA MET A 884 25.73 8.36 -20.35
C MET A 884 25.50 9.73 -20.99
N GLN A 885 26.46 10.17 -21.80
CA GLN A 885 26.47 11.44 -22.50
C GLN A 885 26.44 11.21 -24.02
N ILE A 886 25.50 11.82 -24.72
CA ILE A 886 25.51 11.90 -26.19
C ILE A 886 25.48 13.38 -26.56
N GLY A 887 26.49 13.85 -27.29
CA GLY A 887 26.60 15.25 -27.71
C GLY A 887 26.89 15.36 -29.19
N TYR A 888 26.56 16.50 -29.81
CA TYR A 888 26.98 16.82 -31.17
C TYR A 888 27.62 18.20 -31.19
N GLY A 889 28.81 18.32 -31.77
CA GLY A 889 29.52 19.58 -31.94
C GLY A 889 29.89 19.81 -33.41
N ALA A 890 29.78 21.05 -33.88
CA ALA A 890 30.03 21.40 -35.28
C ALA A 890 31.43 20.99 -35.80
N GLU A 891 32.43 20.92 -34.92
CA GLU A 891 33.81 20.52 -35.24
C GLU A 891 34.20 19.13 -34.72
N THR A 892 33.39 18.52 -33.85
CA THR A 892 33.73 17.25 -33.14
C THR A 892 32.82 16.07 -33.51
N GLY A 893 31.81 16.31 -34.34
CA GLY A 893 30.84 15.29 -34.75
C GLY A 893 30.00 14.78 -33.58
N LEU A 894 29.51 13.54 -33.70
CA LEU A 894 28.81 12.84 -32.62
C LEU A 894 29.80 12.41 -31.54
N THR A 895 29.55 12.80 -30.30
CA THR A 895 30.36 12.42 -29.13
C THR A 895 29.54 11.50 -28.22
N LEU A 896 30.20 10.45 -27.72
CA LEU A 896 29.67 9.55 -26.70
C LEU A 896 30.56 9.61 -25.48
N GLY A 897 30.00 9.89 -24.32
CA GLY A 897 30.63 9.66 -23.04
C GLY A 897 29.75 8.83 -22.14
N GLY A 898 30.30 8.34 -21.06
CA GLY A 898 29.59 7.67 -20.02
C GLY A 898 30.53 7.43 -18.87
N GLY A 899 29.99 7.39 -17.66
CA GLY A 899 30.81 7.15 -16.50
C GLY A 899 29.95 6.76 -15.33
N GLY A 900 30.57 6.34 -14.24
CA GLY A 900 29.85 5.84 -13.09
C GLY A 900 30.76 5.51 -11.93
N SER A 901 30.13 5.29 -10.79
CA SER A 901 30.76 4.83 -9.57
C SER A 901 29.96 3.66 -8.99
N VAL A 902 30.66 2.60 -8.64
CA VAL A 902 30.12 1.38 -8.03
C VAL A 902 30.96 1.07 -6.79
N VAL A 903 30.32 0.71 -5.69
CA VAL A 903 30.97 0.20 -4.48
C VAL A 903 30.75 -1.31 -4.42
N ILE A 904 31.80 -2.07 -4.15
CA ILE A 904 31.81 -3.53 -4.08
C ILE A 904 32.50 -3.92 -2.76
N GLY A 905 31.72 -4.26 -1.75
CA GLY A 905 32.19 -4.41 -0.37
C GLY A 905 32.80 -3.09 0.11
N ASP A 906 34.07 -3.13 0.50
CA ASP A 906 34.86 -1.95 0.90
C ASP A 906 35.72 -1.39 -0.24
N ALA A 907 35.44 -1.72 -1.51
CA ALA A 907 36.08 -1.11 -2.69
C ALA A 907 35.14 -0.12 -3.38
N ALA A 908 35.65 1.05 -3.79
CA ALA A 908 34.96 1.97 -4.68
C ALA A 908 35.65 1.99 -6.05
N LEU A 909 34.89 1.63 -7.09
CA LEU A 909 35.30 1.64 -8.49
C LEU A 909 34.61 2.80 -9.23
N LYS A 910 35.40 3.71 -9.79
CA LYS A 910 34.95 4.80 -10.66
C LYS A 910 35.49 4.59 -12.07
N LEU A 911 34.63 4.71 -13.06
CA LEU A 911 35.00 4.61 -14.47
C LEU A 911 34.36 5.75 -15.23
N ASP A 912 35.14 6.56 -15.95
CA ASP A 912 34.64 7.59 -16.85
C ASP A 912 35.28 7.42 -18.24
N ILE A 913 34.46 7.36 -19.28
CA ILE A 913 34.89 7.25 -20.68
C ILE A 913 34.23 8.37 -21.46
N LYS A 914 34.99 9.11 -22.27
CA LYS A 914 34.45 10.11 -23.19
C LYS A 914 35.14 9.96 -24.52
N GLY A 915 34.41 10.12 -25.61
CA GLY A 915 34.87 9.90 -26.96
C GLY A 915 33.92 10.47 -27.99
N GLY A 916 34.19 10.19 -29.25
CA GLY A 916 33.31 10.57 -30.35
C GLY A 916 33.62 9.81 -31.62
N PHE A 917 32.99 10.23 -32.71
CA PHE A 917 33.12 9.64 -34.03
C PHE A 917 33.42 10.74 -35.03
N ASP A 918 34.67 10.84 -35.50
CA ASP A 918 34.97 11.52 -36.76
C ASP A 918 36.41 11.28 -37.27
N PRO A 919 36.64 10.68 -38.47
CA PRO A 919 35.74 9.77 -39.19
C PRO A 919 35.66 8.38 -38.54
N GLU A 920 36.48 8.10 -37.53
CA GLU A 920 36.54 6.84 -36.78
C GLU A 920 36.22 7.07 -35.28
N PRO A 921 35.83 6.03 -34.51
CA PRO A 921 35.62 6.15 -33.07
C PRO A 921 36.93 6.52 -32.36
N TYR A 922 36.90 7.57 -31.54
CA TYR A 922 38.04 8.02 -30.74
C TYR A 922 37.65 8.20 -29.27
N VAL A 923 38.61 8.02 -28.36
CA VAL A 923 38.44 8.26 -26.92
C VAL A 923 39.20 9.53 -26.54
N THR A 924 38.49 10.51 -25.99
CA THR A 924 39.03 11.76 -25.46
C THR A 924 39.39 11.70 -24.00
N VAL A 925 38.70 10.85 -23.23
CA VAL A 925 38.93 10.63 -21.80
C VAL A 925 38.72 9.16 -21.48
N PHE A 926 39.64 8.57 -20.72
CA PHE A 926 39.45 7.30 -20.03
C PHE A 926 39.99 7.44 -18.61
N ARG A 927 39.12 7.44 -17.60
CA ARG A 927 39.48 7.42 -16.18
C ARG A 927 39.00 6.10 -15.58
N PHE A 928 39.87 5.44 -14.86
CA PHE A 928 39.62 4.31 -14.00
C PHE A 928 40.21 4.64 -12.63
N ASP A 929 39.42 4.52 -11.57
CA ASP A 929 39.88 4.75 -10.20
C ASP A 929 39.30 3.64 -9.33
N LEU A 930 40.17 2.89 -8.68
CA LEU A 930 39.81 1.83 -7.74
C LEU A 930 40.47 2.14 -6.41
N GLU A 931 39.67 2.46 -5.40
CA GLU A 931 40.16 2.82 -4.07
C GLU A 931 39.46 2.01 -3.00
N ALA A 932 40.17 1.68 -1.93
CA ALA A 932 39.54 1.11 -0.75
C ALA A 932 38.79 2.22 0.01
N VAL A 933 37.60 1.91 0.53
CA VAL A 933 36.82 2.79 1.41
C VAL A 933 37.64 3.16 2.64
N HIS A 934 38.43 2.20 3.16
CA HIS A 934 39.40 2.40 4.23
C HIS A 934 40.83 2.33 3.68
N GLN A 935 41.40 3.50 3.33
CA GLN A 935 42.73 3.59 2.72
C GLN A 935 43.85 3.02 3.61
N ASP A 936 43.69 3.04 4.93
CA ASP A 936 44.71 2.53 5.88
C ASP A 936 44.81 1.00 5.89
N THR A 937 43.69 0.29 5.65
CA THR A 937 43.64 -1.18 5.69
C THR A 937 43.63 -1.80 4.30
N GLY A 938 43.20 -1.06 3.27
CA GLY A 938 43.02 -1.57 1.91
C GLY A 938 41.91 -2.62 1.81
N ILE A 939 41.75 -3.20 0.62
CA ILE A 939 40.86 -4.34 0.36
C ILE A 939 41.55 -5.39 -0.52
N SER A 940 41.42 -6.67 -0.19
CA SER A 940 42.02 -7.73 -1.01
C SER A 940 41.21 -7.97 -2.29
N ILE A 941 41.87 -8.33 -3.40
CA ILE A 941 41.17 -8.69 -4.63
C ILE A 941 40.21 -9.88 -4.39
N TRP A 942 40.57 -10.79 -3.48
CA TRP A 942 39.69 -11.88 -3.06
C TRP A 942 38.36 -11.37 -2.50
N ASP A 943 38.40 -10.38 -1.60
CA ASP A 943 37.20 -9.85 -0.94
C ASP A 943 36.29 -9.10 -1.93
N VAL A 944 36.88 -8.39 -2.91
CA VAL A 944 36.11 -7.77 -4.00
C VAL A 944 35.38 -8.83 -4.84
N VAL A 945 36.05 -9.93 -5.19
CA VAL A 945 35.42 -11.01 -5.98
C VAL A 945 34.36 -11.74 -5.14
N ALA A 946 34.61 -11.94 -3.84
CA ALA A 946 33.71 -12.66 -2.93
C ALA A 946 32.32 -12.02 -2.78
N VAL A 947 32.20 -10.71 -2.99
CA VAL A 947 30.92 -9.99 -3.05
C VAL A 947 30.07 -10.45 -4.24
N LEU A 948 30.69 -10.70 -5.39
CA LEU A 948 29.99 -11.08 -6.62
C LEU A 948 29.77 -12.59 -6.73
N ALA A 949 30.75 -13.40 -6.31
CA ALA A 949 30.71 -14.85 -6.37
C ALA A 949 31.72 -15.48 -5.41
N THR A 950 31.40 -16.66 -4.85
CA THR A 950 32.35 -17.42 -4.02
C THR A 950 33.57 -17.84 -4.86
N PRO A 951 34.77 -17.30 -4.59
CA PRO A 951 35.94 -17.61 -5.41
C PRO A 951 36.46 -19.03 -5.08
N PRO A 952 36.91 -19.80 -6.08
CA PRO A 952 37.48 -21.13 -5.84
C PRO A 952 38.84 -21.07 -5.11
N ASP A 953 39.17 -22.11 -4.33
CA ASP A 953 40.36 -22.14 -3.44
C ASP A 953 41.70 -21.88 -4.15
N TRP A 954 41.83 -22.24 -5.43
CA TRP A 954 43.07 -21.99 -6.19
C TRP A 954 43.35 -20.49 -6.41
N LEU A 955 42.36 -19.62 -6.23
CA LEU A 955 42.51 -18.17 -6.23
C LEU A 955 42.86 -17.59 -4.85
N ALA A 956 43.11 -18.41 -3.83
CA ALA A 956 43.38 -17.92 -2.47
C ALA A 956 44.60 -16.98 -2.37
N PHE A 957 45.51 -17.01 -3.34
CA PHE A 957 46.62 -16.06 -3.44
C PHE A 957 46.15 -14.60 -3.63
N LEU A 958 44.94 -14.36 -4.15
CA LEU A 958 44.35 -13.03 -4.29
C LEU A 958 44.14 -12.32 -2.94
N LYS A 959 44.07 -13.07 -1.83
CA LYS A 959 44.03 -12.50 -0.47
C LYS A 959 45.30 -11.73 -0.11
N GLN A 960 46.40 -12.05 -0.77
CA GLN A 960 47.70 -11.43 -0.53
C GLN A 960 47.97 -10.23 -1.46
N ILE A 961 47.01 -9.89 -2.33
CA ILE A 961 47.05 -8.70 -3.17
C ILE A 961 46.02 -7.72 -2.62
N VAL A 962 46.48 -6.75 -1.82
CA VAL A 962 45.62 -5.75 -1.17
C VAL A 962 45.78 -4.41 -1.88
N LEU A 963 44.66 -3.86 -2.33
CA LEU A 963 44.58 -2.59 -3.04
C LEU A 963 44.23 -1.49 -2.03
N HIS A 964 45.08 -0.47 -1.94
CA HIS A 964 44.74 0.77 -1.23
C HIS A 964 44.22 1.82 -2.22
N LYS A 965 44.93 1.97 -3.35
CA LYS A 965 44.53 2.81 -4.48
C LYS A 965 45.13 2.34 -5.79
N LEU A 966 44.36 2.41 -6.87
CA LEU A 966 44.81 2.22 -8.24
C LEU A 966 44.01 3.14 -9.16
N ALA A 967 44.64 4.20 -9.65
CA ALA A 967 44.03 5.17 -10.55
C ALA A 967 44.78 5.22 -11.88
N MET A 968 44.06 5.32 -12.98
CA MET A 968 44.55 5.53 -14.33
C MET A 968 43.66 6.55 -15.03
N CYS A 969 44.24 7.58 -15.64
CA CYS A 969 43.51 8.58 -16.41
C CYS A 969 44.25 8.90 -17.70
N VAL A 970 43.55 8.91 -18.82
CA VAL A 970 44.06 9.31 -20.13
C VAL A 970 43.17 10.41 -20.64
N VAL A 971 43.74 11.56 -20.98
CA VAL A 971 43.03 12.72 -21.52
C VAL A 971 43.72 13.14 -22.81
N THR A 972 43.06 12.96 -23.94
CA THR A 972 43.59 13.38 -25.26
C THR A 972 42.99 14.71 -25.73
N ALA A 973 42.00 15.26 -25.01
CA ALA A 973 41.36 16.53 -25.32
C ALA A 973 42.34 17.73 -25.16
N PRO A 974 42.50 18.59 -26.19
CA PRO A 974 43.28 19.82 -26.09
C PRO A 974 42.63 20.78 -25.08
N GLY A 975 43.32 21.06 -23.98
CA GLY A 975 42.79 21.86 -22.85
C GLY A 975 42.40 21.06 -21.61
N GLY A 976 42.53 19.73 -21.63
CA GLY A 976 42.26 18.88 -20.48
C GLY A 976 40.79 18.49 -20.33
N TRP A 977 40.46 17.90 -19.19
CA TRP A 977 39.13 17.43 -18.82
C TRP A 977 38.86 17.73 -17.36
N THR A 978 37.76 18.41 -17.10
CA THR A 978 37.22 18.55 -15.74
C THR A 978 36.19 17.45 -15.51
N ASN A 979 36.37 16.65 -14.48
CA ASN A 979 35.40 15.64 -14.10
C ASN A 979 34.06 16.32 -13.76
N PRO A 980 32.94 15.92 -14.39
CA PRO A 980 31.66 16.61 -14.23
C PRO A 980 31.03 16.41 -12.84
N VAL A 981 31.47 15.39 -12.09
CA VAL A 981 30.96 15.04 -10.76
C VAL A 981 31.80 15.64 -9.64
N THR A 982 33.12 15.48 -9.73
CA THR A 982 34.07 15.88 -8.67
C THR A 982 34.68 17.26 -8.90
N HIS A 983 34.50 17.84 -10.08
CA HIS A 983 35.15 19.07 -10.53
C HIS A 983 36.69 19.03 -10.54
N GLU A 984 37.27 17.84 -10.43
CA GLU A 984 38.71 17.62 -10.51
C GLU A 984 39.20 17.87 -11.94
N GLU A 985 40.22 18.72 -12.09
CA GLU A 985 40.81 19.05 -13.40
C GLU A 985 41.98 18.12 -13.73
N TRP A 986 41.89 17.51 -14.91
CA TRP A 986 42.90 16.63 -15.48
C TRP A 986 43.46 17.29 -16.74
N LYS A 987 44.75 17.65 -16.73
CA LYS A 987 45.38 18.20 -17.95
C LYS A 987 45.49 17.11 -19.02
N GLN A 988 45.66 17.52 -20.28
CA GLN A 988 45.95 16.59 -21.37
C GLN A 988 47.19 15.72 -21.03
N GLY A 989 47.08 14.39 -21.19
CA GLY A 989 48.13 13.46 -20.79
C GLY A 989 47.68 12.07 -20.37
N PHE A 990 48.63 11.28 -19.89
CA PHE A 990 48.44 9.98 -19.23
C PHE A 990 48.85 10.08 -17.76
N TYR A 991 48.03 9.56 -16.85
CA TYR A 991 48.27 9.56 -15.41
C TYR A 991 47.98 8.16 -14.89
N ALA A 992 48.86 7.59 -14.09
CA ALA A 992 48.63 6.35 -13.37
C ALA A 992 49.24 6.44 -11.98
N LYS A 993 48.55 5.95 -10.97
CA LYS A 993 49.01 5.95 -9.59
C LYS A 993 48.53 4.69 -8.89
N GLY A 994 49.41 4.01 -8.17
CA GLY A 994 49.07 2.83 -7.39
C GLY A 994 49.72 2.82 -6.02
N ASP A 995 48.98 2.29 -5.05
CA ASP A 995 49.43 1.89 -3.72
C ASP A 995 48.83 0.51 -3.44
N ILE A 996 49.67 -0.52 -3.57
CA ILE A 996 49.25 -1.93 -3.61
C ILE A 996 50.20 -2.75 -2.74
N ASP A 997 49.66 -3.51 -1.80
CA ASP A 997 50.42 -4.56 -1.13
C ASP A 997 50.39 -5.83 -1.98
N PHE A 998 51.54 -6.20 -2.53
CA PHE A 998 51.71 -7.40 -3.32
C PHE A 998 52.46 -8.43 -2.50
N PHE A 999 51.76 -9.48 -2.04
CA PHE A 999 52.33 -10.53 -1.18
C PHE A 999 52.90 -9.98 0.14
N GLY A 1000 52.21 -8.98 0.73
CA GLY A 1000 52.64 -8.31 1.96
C GLY A 1000 53.75 -7.28 1.79
N ASN A 1001 54.17 -7.00 0.55
CA ASN A 1001 55.16 -5.98 0.22
C ASN A 1001 54.48 -4.79 -0.46
N ASN A 1002 54.49 -3.63 0.20
CA ASN A 1002 53.87 -2.41 -0.30
C ASN A 1002 54.63 -1.84 -1.50
N TRP A 1003 53.93 -1.67 -2.62
CA TRP A 1003 54.43 -1.07 -3.84
C TRP A 1003 53.65 0.20 -4.18
N ARG A 1004 54.38 1.32 -4.22
CA ARG A 1004 53.86 2.62 -4.62
C ARG A 1004 54.46 3.03 -5.95
N PHE A 1005 53.62 3.42 -6.89
CA PHE A 1005 54.06 3.98 -8.17
C PHE A 1005 53.19 5.15 -8.61
N GLU A 1006 53.79 6.05 -9.39
CA GLU A 1006 53.10 7.17 -10.03
C GLU A 1006 53.75 7.45 -11.38
N VAL A 1007 52.94 7.58 -12.43
CA VAL A 1007 53.37 7.92 -13.79
C VAL A 1007 52.46 9.04 -14.27
N ASN A 1008 53.03 10.13 -14.77
CA ASN A 1008 52.31 11.26 -15.32
C ASN A 1008 53.06 11.75 -16.56
N VAL A 1009 52.39 11.72 -17.70
CA VAL A 1009 52.89 12.19 -19.00
C VAL A 1009 51.97 13.31 -19.43
N SER A 1010 52.44 14.55 -19.42
CA SER A 1010 51.64 15.71 -19.81
C SER A 1010 52.49 16.70 -20.61
N ASP A 1011 51.88 17.80 -21.05
CA ASP A 1011 52.59 18.89 -21.72
C ASP A 1011 53.69 19.52 -20.85
N ASP A 1012 53.56 19.42 -19.52
CA ASP A 1012 54.55 19.92 -18.57
C ASP A 1012 55.80 19.02 -18.49
N GLY A 1013 55.70 17.73 -18.88
CA GLY A 1013 56.78 16.74 -18.87
C GLY A 1013 56.34 15.33 -18.44
N LEU A 1014 57.32 14.42 -18.33
CA LEU A 1014 57.18 13.07 -17.77
C LEU A 1014 57.59 13.07 -16.29
N TYR A 1015 56.74 12.51 -15.43
CA TYR A 1015 57.03 12.11 -14.06
C TYR A 1015 56.80 10.61 -13.93
N ALA A 1016 57.76 9.85 -13.45
CA ALA A 1016 57.64 8.43 -13.21
C ALA A 1016 58.37 8.09 -11.91
N TYR A 1017 57.65 7.53 -10.95
CA TYR A 1017 58.14 7.19 -9.62
C TYR A 1017 57.72 5.77 -9.28
N SER A 1018 58.63 5.00 -8.69
CA SER A 1018 58.35 3.68 -8.13
C SER A 1018 59.18 3.46 -6.87
N ASN A 1019 58.53 2.93 -5.84
CA ASN A 1019 59.13 2.58 -4.57
C ASN A 1019 58.48 1.32 -4.00
N ILE A 1020 59.30 0.35 -3.61
CA ILE A 1020 58.87 -0.92 -3.05
C ILE A 1020 59.43 -1.04 -1.63
N ALA A 1021 58.59 -1.36 -0.66
CA ALA A 1021 58.94 -1.27 0.76
C ALA A 1021 60.03 -2.27 1.18
N GLN A 1022 60.02 -3.48 0.63
CA GLN A 1022 60.96 -4.56 0.96
C GLN A 1022 61.62 -5.16 -0.29
N PRO A 1023 62.80 -5.78 -0.17
CA PRO A 1023 63.42 -6.53 -1.27
C PRO A 1023 62.49 -7.60 -1.85
N LEU A 1024 62.42 -7.70 -3.19
CA LEU A 1024 61.68 -8.74 -3.89
C LEU A 1024 62.50 -10.03 -3.89
N LYS A 1025 62.01 -11.10 -3.26
CA LYS A 1025 62.71 -12.38 -3.15
C LYS A 1025 61.94 -13.48 -3.88
N LEU A 1026 62.65 -14.26 -4.70
CA LEU A 1026 62.12 -15.47 -5.34
C LEU A 1026 62.88 -16.70 -4.80
N ALA A 1027 62.24 -17.42 -3.88
CA ALA A 1027 62.71 -18.70 -3.31
C ALA A 1027 64.18 -18.68 -2.84
N ASP A 1028 64.66 -17.56 -2.27
CA ASP A 1028 66.05 -17.31 -1.85
C ASP A 1028 67.12 -17.43 -2.96
N VAL A 1029 66.71 -17.67 -4.21
CA VAL A 1029 67.59 -17.78 -5.38
C VAL A 1029 67.90 -16.40 -5.94
N LEU A 1030 66.89 -15.54 -6.02
CA LEU A 1030 66.95 -14.21 -6.58
C LEU A 1030 66.44 -13.19 -5.57
N THR A 1031 67.23 -12.15 -5.30
CA THR A 1031 66.79 -10.96 -4.55
C THR A 1031 66.98 -9.72 -5.42
N PHE A 1032 65.92 -8.92 -5.56
CA PHE A 1032 65.97 -7.61 -6.22
C PHE A 1032 65.61 -6.51 -5.21
N SER A 1033 66.58 -5.67 -4.88
CA SER A 1033 66.49 -4.63 -3.84
C SER A 1033 66.94 -3.27 -4.37
N ASP A 1034 66.96 -2.26 -3.52
CA ASP A 1034 67.76 -1.05 -3.75
C ASP A 1034 69.27 -1.34 -3.59
N ALA A 1035 70.12 -0.38 -3.93
CA ALA A 1035 71.58 -0.53 -3.82
C ALA A 1035 72.04 -0.88 -2.38
N SER A 1036 71.31 -0.41 -1.35
CA SER A 1036 71.61 -0.71 0.06
C SER A 1036 71.23 -2.15 0.49
N GLY A 1037 70.33 -2.81 -0.25
CA GLY A 1037 69.80 -4.12 0.11
C GLY A 1037 68.68 -4.11 1.14
N THR A 1038 68.23 -2.93 1.59
CA THR A 1038 67.25 -2.80 2.70
C THR A 1038 65.81 -2.62 2.22
N LYS A 1039 65.61 -2.09 1.01
CA LYS A 1039 64.30 -1.82 0.39
C LYS A 1039 64.22 -2.52 -0.96
N GLY A 1040 63.05 -2.47 -1.59
CA GLY A 1040 62.94 -2.85 -3.00
C GLY A 1040 63.58 -1.79 -3.91
N PRO A 1041 63.74 -2.09 -5.21
CA PRO A 1041 64.35 -1.19 -6.18
C PRO A 1041 63.56 0.13 -6.28
N GLN A 1042 64.27 1.22 -6.53
CA GLN A 1042 63.70 2.57 -6.62
C GLN A 1042 64.00 3.20 -7.97
N TYR A 1043 63.01 3.93 -8.48
CA TYR A 1043 63.09 4.66 -9.73
C TYR A 1043 62.36 6.00 -9.61
N LEU A 1044 62.99 7.07 -10.10
CA LEU A 1044 62.40 8.38 -10.30
C LEU A 1044 62.89 8.95 -11.64
N LEU A 1045 61.99 9.52 -12.41
CA LEU A 1045 62.27 10.38 -13.54
C LEU A 1045 61.28 11.54 -13.49
N ASP A 1046 61.75 12.75 -13.20
CA ASP A 1046 60.95 13.98 -13.20
C ASP A 1046 61.54 14.97 -14.21
N THR A 1047 60.84 15.16 -15.32
CA THR A 1047 61.21 16.10 -16.38
C THR A 1047 60.28 17.31 -16.42
N ARG A 1048 59.40 17.45 -15.42
CA ARG A 1048 58.40 18.52 -15.40
C ARG A 1048 59.08 19.89 -15.25
N GLY A 1049 58.58 20.89 -15.97
CA GLY A 1049 59.07 22.27 -15.86
C GLY A 1049 60.42 22.54 -16.54
N ILE A 1050 61.12 21.53 -17.06
CA ILE A 1050 62.41 21.72 -17.76
C ILE A 1050 62.23 22.65 -18.97
N ARG A 1051 61.14 22.50 -19.73
CA ARG A 1051 60.82 23.36 -20.88
C ARG A 1051 60.54 24.81 -20.50
N THR A 1052 60.08 25.05 -19.26
CA THR A 1052 59.77 26.39 -18.74
C THR A 1052 60.93 26.98 -17.93
N GLY A 1053 62.09 26.31 -17.90
CA GLY A 1053 63.31 26.77 -17.23
C GLY A 1053 63.38 26.46 -15.73
N HIS A 1054 62.47 25.64 -15.20
CA HIS A 1054 62.47 25.20 -13.80
C HIS A 1054 63.00 23.76 -13.70
N LEU A 1055 64.22 23.57 -13.19
CA LEU A 1055 64.82 22.25 -13.00
C LEU A 1055 64.37 21.63 -11.67
N PRO A 1056 63.81 20.40 -11.67
CA PRO A 1056 63.52 19.66 -10.45
C PRO A 1056 64.79 19.38 -9.63
N ALA A 1057 64.63 19.24 -8.31
CA ALA A 1057 65.73 18.87 -7.41
C ALA A 1057 66.37 17.52 -7.77
N LYS A 1058 65.55 16.55 -8.19
CA LYS A 1058 66.00 15.27 -8.75
C LYS A 1058 65.26 14.99 -10.05
N ILE A 1059 65.99 15.02 -11.16
CA ILE A 1059 65.50 14.72 -12.50
C ILE A 1059 65.48 13.22 -12.74
N PHE A 1060 66.49 12.49 -12.28
CA PHE A 1060 66.57 11.03 -12.40
C PHE A 1060 67.13 10.44 -11.11
N TYR A 1061 66.57 9.32 -10.66
CA TYR A 1061 67.12 8.49 -9.60
C TYR A 1061 66.85 7.02 -9.92
N LEU A 1062 67.87 6.18 -9.84
CA LEU A 1062 67.78 4.75 -10.00
C LEU A 1062 68.60 4.11 -8.88
N SER A 1063 67.99 3.21 -8.11
CA SER A 1063 68.70 2.42 -7.11
C SER A 1063 68.23 0.98 -7.18
N GLY A 1064 69.15 0.08 -7.47
CA GLY A 1064 68.84 -1.33 -7.70
C GLY A 1064 70.01 -2.23 -7.34
N LYS A 1065 69.74 -3.39 -6.75
CA LYS A 1065 70.70 -4.47 -6.57
C LYS A 1065 70.04 -5.80 -6.92
N LEU A 1066 70.67 -6.53 -7.83
CA LEU A 1066 70.27 -7.87 -8.23
C LEU A 1066 71.25 -8.87 -7.60
N ALA A 1067 70.74 -9.77 -6.76
CA ALA A 1067 71.52 -10.88 -6.19
C ALA A 1067 70.96 -12.21 -6.69
N LEU A 1068 71.79 -13.03 -7.33
CA LEU A 1068 71.45 -14.34 -7.87
C LEU A 1068 72.52 -15.36 -7.45
N LEU A 1069 72.15 -16.34 -6.63
CA LEU A 1069 73.03 -17.46 -6.24
C LEU A 1069 74.42 -17.03 -5.73
N GLY A 1070 74.50 -15.98 -4.90
CA GLY A 1070 75.77 -15.47 -4.35
C GLY A 1070 76.54 -14.52 -5.28
N LEU A 1071 76.03 -14.27 -6.49
CA LEU A 1071 76.48 -13.19 -7.37
C LEU A 1071 75.61 -11.96 -7.09
N SER A 1072 76.18 -10.76 -7.01
CA SER A 1072 75.40 -9.54 -6.89
C SER A 1072 75.93 -8.41 -7.76
N ALA A 1073 75.02 -7.58 -8.28
CA ALA A 1073 75.37 -6.35 -8.96
C ALA A 1073 74.42 -5.25 -8.49
N SER A 1074 74.96 -4.10 -8.08
CA SER A 1074 74.20 -2.93 -7.65
C SER A 1074 74.52 -1.71 -8.51
N ILE A 1075 73.52 -0.86 -8.67
CA ILE A 1075 73.62 0.44 -9.31
C ILE A 1075 72.85 1.47 -8.46
N GLU A 1076 73.48 2.61 -8.23
CA GLU A 1076 72.82 3.82 -7.75
C GLU A 1076 73.19 4.96 -8.70
N ALA A 1077 72.21 5.66 -9.24
CA ALA A 1077 72.43 6.76 -10.17
C ALA A 1077 71.43 7.89 -9.90
N GLN A 1078 71.90 9.13 -10.03
CA GLN A 1078 71.17 10.35 -9.74
C GLN A 1078 71.51 11.43 -10.77
N LEU A 1079 70.51 12.17 -11.23
CA LEU A 1079 70.66 13.44 -11.96
C LEU A 1079 69.75 14.47 -11.30
N GLY A 1080 70.22 15.68 -11.05
CA GLY A 1080 69.45 16.76 -10.43
C GLY A 1080 69.94 18.14 -10.85
N ASN A 1081 69.44 19.17 -10.18
CA ASN A 1081 69.90 20.56 -10.33
C ASN A 1081 71.39 20.73 -9.95
N ASP A 1082 71.89 19.87 -9.07
CA ASP A 1082 73.26 19.92 -8.56
C ASP A 1082 74.27 19.13 -9.42
N GLY A 1083 73.79 18.35 -10.41
CA GLY A 1083 74.64 17.58 -11.31
C GLY A 1083 74.23 16.12 -11.49
N PHE A 1084 75.18 15.27 -11.87
CA PHE A 1084 75.01 13.83 -12.16
C PHE A 1084 75.92 12.98 -11.28
N ALA A 1085 75.44 11.86 -10.76
CA ALA A 1085 76.26 10.89 -10.06
C ALA A 1085 75.81 9.46 -10.37
N PHE A 1086 76.74 8.51 -10.44
CA PHE A 1086 76.42 7.09 -10.40
C PHE A 1086 77.47 6.28 -9.65
N THR A 1087 77.07 5.13 -9.14
CA THR A 1087 77.90 4.11 -8.54
C THR A 1087 77.40 2.75 -9.01
N ILE A 1088 78.28 1.92 -9.53
CA ILE A 1088 78.03 0.53 -9.93
C ILE A 1088 78.96 -0.33 -9.08
N ALA A 1089 78.46 -1.41 -8.51
CA ALA A 1089 79.29 -2.40 -7.86
C ALA A 1089 78.85 -3.80 -8.27
N ALA A 1090 79.79 -4.74 -8.36
CA ALA A 1090 79.56 -6.13 -8.69
C ALA A 1090 80.40 -7.03 -7.78
N ASP A 1091 79.75 -8.03 -7.22
CA ASP A 1091 80.34 -9.07 -6.38
C ASP A 1091 80.08 -10.42 -7.03
N LEU A 1092 81.13 -11.08 -7.51
CA LEU A 1092 81.06 -12.46 -7.99
C LEU A 1092 81.65 -13.37 -6.91
N LEU A 1093 80.84 -13.70 -5.90
CA LEU A 1093 81.31 -14.38 -4.67
C LEU A 1093 82.43 -13.58 -3.97
N ASP A 1094 83.16 -14.22 -3.06
CA ASP A 1094 84.41 -13.65 -2.49
C ASP A 1094 85.56 -13.60 -3.52
N ILE A 1095 85.29 -13.91 -4.80
CA ILE A 1095 86.31 -14.07 -5.85
C ILE A 1095 86.58 -12.78 -6.61
N LEU A 1096 85.55 -12.01 -6.98
CA LEU A 1096 85.73 -10.78 -7.75
C LEU A 1096 84.81 -9.70 -7.19
N HIS A 1097 85.40 -8.62 -6.69
CA HIS A 1097 84.72 -7.39 -6.35
C HIS A 1097 85.09 -6.33 -7.40
N GLY A 1098 84.13 -5.56 -7.89
CA GLY A 1098 84.42 -4.43 -8.75
C GLY A 1098 83.44 -3.31 -8.48
N ASP A 1099 83.95 -2.10 -8.31
CA ASP A 1099 83.16 -0.89 -8.08
C ASP A 1099 83.61 0.23 -9.03
N MET A 1100 82.66 1.07 -9.41
CA MET A 1100 82.88 2.22 -10.27
C MET A 1100 81.96 3.34 -9.80
N SER A 1101 82.51 4.52 -9.55
CA SER A 1101 81.74 5.70 -9.20
C SER A 1101 82.08 6.88 -10.10
N CYS A 1102 81.12 7.77 -10.30
CA CYS A 1102 81.33 9.01 -11.04
C CYS A 1102 80.38 10.06 -10.50
N THR A 1103 80.86 11.28 -10.31
CA THR A 1103 80.11 12.45 -9.86
C THR A 1103 80.54 13.66 -10.68
N LEU A 1104 79.60 14.39 -11.24
CA LEU A 1104 79.78 15.65 -11.95
C LEU A 1104 78.86 16.67 -11.29
N ASP A 1105 79.42 17.65 -10.60
CA ASP A 1105 78.66 18.70 -9.92
C ASP A 1105 79.27 20.09 -10.16
N SER A 1106 78.82 21.12 -9.42
CA SER A 1106 79.36 22.48 -9.50
C SER A 1106 80.87 22.59 -9.18
N THR A 1107 81.46 21.57 -8.56
CA THR A 1107 82.88 21.49 -8.20
C THR A 1107 83.74 20.77 -9.25
N GLY A 1108 83.14 20.05 -10.20
CA GLY A 1108 83.85 19.36 -11.29
C GLY A 1108 83.44 17.89 -11.48
N LEU A 1109 84.23 17.14 -12.25
CA LEU A 1109 84.08 15.69 -12.47
C LEU A 1109 85.00 14.91 -11.50
N LYS A 1110 84.48 13.91 -10.82
CA LYS A 1110 85.22 12.89 -10.07
C LYS A 1110 84.78 11.53 -10.55
N ALA A 1111 85.68 10.68 -11.02
CA ALA A 1111 85.36 9.32 -11.44
C ALA A 1111 86.38 8.34 -10.87
N SER A 1112 85.93 7.21 -10.35
CA SER A 1112 86.80 6.15 -9.88
C SER A 1112 86.31 4.79 -10.37
N ALA A 1113 87.22 3.86 -10.58
CA ALA A 1113 86.90 2.47 -10.79
C ALA A 1113 87.95 1.62 -10.10
N HIS A 1114 87.52 0.55 -9.42
CA HIS A 1114 88.37 -0.35 -8.70
C HIS A 1114 87.86 -1.79 -8.90
N VAL A 1115 88.77 -2.72 -9.11
CA VAL A 1115 88.49 -4.15 -9.32
C VAL A 1115 89.45 -4.93 -8.45
N LYS A 1116 88.95 -5.92 -7.72
CA LYS A 1116 89.69 -6.83 -6.87
C LYS A 1116 89.29 -8.28 -7.15
N LEU A 1117 90.23 -9.10 -7.56
CA LEU A 1117 90.16 -10.54 -7.70
C LEU A 1117 90.85 -11.18 -6.48
N GLY A 1118 90.22 -12.15 -5.81
CA GLY A 1118 90.79 -12.89 -4.68
C GLY A 1118 90.36 -14.35 -4.72
N PHE A 1119 91.26 -15.26 -5.05
CA PHE A 1119 90.93 -16.68 -5.20
C PHE A 1119 91.97 -17.54 -4.48
N ASP A 1120 91.54 -18.33 -3.50
CA ASP A 1120 92.41 -19.28 -2.78
C ASP A 1120 91.88 -20.72 -2.88
N VAL A 1121 92.77 -21.66 -3.20
CA VAL A 1121 92.54 -23.11 -3.12
C VAL A 1121 93.36 -23.65 -1.96
N THR A 1122 92.70 -23.97 -0.84
CA THR A 1122 93.34 -24.59 0.32
C THR A 1122 93.27 -26.12 0.24
N ILE A 1123 94.38 -26.79 0.52
CA ILE A 1123 94.40 -28.25 0.70
C ILE A 1123 94.25 -28.58 2.19
N PRO A 1124 93.21 -29.32 2.59
CA PRO A 1124 93.07 -29.80 3.97
C PRO A 1124 94.15 -30.84 4.32
N ARG A 1125 94.51 -30.97 5.61
CA ARG A 1125 95.50 -31.95 6.09
C ARG A 1125 95.15 -33.38 5.66
N GLY A 1126 96.10 -34.06 5.00
CA GLY A 1126 96.01 -35.49 4.68
C GLY A 1126 95.61 -35.83 3.24
N VAL A 1127 95.52 -34.85 2.33
CA VAL A 1127 95.21 -35.11 0.92
C VAL A 1127 96.41 -35.71 0.17
N VAL A 1128 96.15 -36.74 -0.63
CA VAL A 1128 97.14 -37.44 -1.46
C VAL A 1128 96.72 -37.29 -2.92
N LEU A 1129 97.49 -36.55 -3.71
CA LEU A 1129 97.26 -36.36 -5.16
C LEU A 1129 98.24 -37.27 -5.91
N GLY A 1130 97.73 -38.24 -6.67
CA GLY A 1130 98.57 -39.18 -7.44
C GLY A 1130 99.49 -40.09 -6.61
N GLY A 1131 99.19 -40.30 -5.32
CA GLY A 1131 100.03 -41.09 -4.40
C GLY A 1131 101.06 -40.27 -3.60
N ILE A 1132 101.14 -38.97 -3.82
CA ILE A 1132 102.06 -38.06 -3.11
C ILE A 1132 101.29 -37.27 -2.04
N PRO A 1133 101.69 -37.33 -0.75
CA PRO A 1133 101.08 -36.52 0.29
C PRO A 1133 101.47 -35.05 0.10
N VAL A 1134 100.46 -34.18 -0.02
CA VAL A 1134 100.68 -32.73 -0.18
C VAL A 1134 100.53 -32.06 1.19
N PRO A 1135 101.46 -31.17 1.61
CA PRO A 1135 101.33 -30.43 2.86
C PRO A 1135 100.05 -29.58 2.88
N ALA A 1136 99.46 -29.44 4.07
CA ALA A 1136 98.28 -28.59 4.24
C ALA A 1136 98.68 -27.11 4.18
N GLY A 1137 97.97 -26.33 3.38
CA GLY A 1137 98.31 -24.95 3.06
C GLY A 1137 97.55 -24.45 1.82
N ASN A 1138 97.85 -23.24 1.35
CA ASN A 1138 97.31 -22.71 0.10
C ASN A 1138 98.02 -23.39 -1.08
N LEU A 1139 97.28 -24.21 -1.84
CA LEU A 1139 97.77 -24.80 -3.07
C LEU A 1139 97.99 -23.73 -4.13
N VAL A 1140 97.00 -22.88 -4.39
CA VAL A 1140 97.05 -21.76 -5.34
C VAL A 1140 96.27 -20.60 -4.73
N GLY A 1141 96.86 -19.41 -4.69
CA GLY A 1141 96.21 -18.16 -4.28
C GLY A 1141 96.47 -17.07 -5.30
N ILE A 1142 95.48 -16.29 -5.72
CA ILE A 1142 95.65 -15.10 -6.58
C ILE A 1142 94.81 -13.96 -6.02
N HIS A 1143 95.46 -12.90 -5.58
CA HIS A 1143 94.87 -11.66 -5.10
C HIS A 1143 95.35 -10.52 -5.99
N ALA A 1144 94.53 -10.03 -6.91
CA ALA A 1144 94.87 -8.91 -7.77
C ALA A 1144 93.89 -7.78 -7.57
N GLU A 1145 94.35 -6.55 -7.45
CA GLU A 1145 93.50 -5.35 -7.44
C GLU A 1145 94.01 -4.32 -8.43
N GLY A 1146 93.13 -3.46 -8.91
CA GLY A 1146 93.49 -2.43 -9.87
C GLY A 1146 92.38 -1.41 -10.02
N GLY A 1147 92.76 -0.15 -10.16
CA GLY A 1147 91.82 0.93 -10.25
C GLY A 1147 92.41 2.25 -10.73
N PHE A 1148 91.52 3.23 -10.83
CA PHE A 1148 91.89 4.60 -11.09
C PHE A 1148 90.97 5.58 -10.37
N ASP A 1149 91.48 6.78 -10.07
CA ASP A 1149 90.71 7.93 -9.63
C ASP A 1149 91.03 9.14 -10.52
N LEU A 1150 90.03 9.72 -11.16
CA LEU A 1150 90.10 10.88 -12.04
C LEU A 1150 89.37 12.06 -11.38
N THR A 1151 90.04 13.20 -11.22
CA THR A 1151 89.44 14.46 -10.77
C THR A 1151 89.68 15.57 -11.79
N ILE A 1152 88.62 16.24 -12.24
CA ILE A 1152 88.66 17.40 -13.13
C ILE A 1152 87.93 18.55 -12.43
N ASP A 1153 88.63 19.62 -12.09
CA ASP A 1153 88.05 20.80 -11.43
C ASP A 1153 88.60 22.11 -12.01
N GLY A 1154 88.27 23.25 -11.39
CA GLY A 1154 88.75 24.56 -11.81
C GLY A 1154 90.28 24.76 -11.75
N SER A 1155 91.03 23.78 -11.23
CA SER A 1155 92.50 23.77 -11.11
C SER A 1155 93.22 22.85 -12.12
N GLY A 1156 92.51 21.92 -12.78
CA GLY A 1156 93.08 21.04 -13.81
C GLY A 1156 92.48 19.62 -13.84
N VAL A 1157 93.16 18.69 -14.52
CA VAL A 1157 92.82 17.25 -14.56
C VAL A 1157 93.89 16.46 -13.82
N THR A 1158 93.48 15.59 -12.89
CA THR A 1158 94.35 14.69 -12.12
C THR A 1158 93.89 13.25 -12.28
N LEU A 1159 94.78 12.33 -12.63
CA LEU A 1159 94.51 10.89 -12.72
C LEU A 1159 95.43 10.13 -11.77
N HIS A 1160 94.89 9.29 -10.91
CA HIS A 1160 95.60 8.37 -10.02
C HIS A 1160 95.33 6.95 -10.53
N LEU A 1161 96.36 6.14 -10.75
CA LEU A 1161 96.27 4.75 -11.16
C LEU A 1161 96.86 3.87 -10.05
N THR A 1162 96.12 2.86 -9.62
CA THR A 1162 96.56 1.85 -8.65
C THR A 1162 96.44 0.46 -9.26
N ALA A 1163 97.39 -0.43 -8.98
CA ALA A 1163 97.26 -1.85 -9.27
C ALA A 1163 98.18 -2.68 -8.39
N SER A 1164 97.73 -3.83 -7.90
CA SER A 1164 98.57 -4.78 -7.20
C SER A 1164 98.19 -6.22 -7.53
N CYS A 1165 99.13 -7.16 -7.39
CA CYS A 1165 98.87 -8.58 -7.59
C CYS A 1165 99.83 -9.40 -6.74
N ASP A 1166 99.24 -10.20 -5.87
CA ASP A 1166 99.87 -11.21 -5.06
C ASP A 1166 99.40 -12.60 -5.53
N ALA A 1167 100.31 -13.42 -6.02
CA ALA A 1167 100.02 -14.81 -6.41
C ALA A 1167 100.90 -15.79 -5.65
N TYR A 1168 100.33 -16.91 -5.22
CA TYR A 1168 100.96 -17.92 -4.39
C TYR A 1168 100.74 -19.32 -4.98
N LEU A 1169 101.73 -20.19 -4.84
CA LEU A 1169 101.62 -21.63 -5.10
C LEU A 1169 102.30 -22.38 -3.96
N LEU A 1170 101.58 -23.28 -3.27
CA LEU A 1170 102.08 -24.03 -2.11
C LEU A 1170 102.69 -23.13 -1.01
N ASP A 1171 101.97 -22.06 -0.64
CA ASP A 1171 102.40 -21.02 0.32
C ASP A 1171 103.68 -20.24 -0.08
N VAL A 1172 104.19 -20.39 -1.31
CA VAL A 1172 105.32 -19.61 -1.85
C VAL A 1172 104.78 -18.44 -2.68
N HIS A 1173 105.19 -17.20 -2.37
CA HIS A 1173 104.91 -16.03 -3.20
C HIS A 1173 105.56 -16.22 -4.58
N LEU A 1174 104.73 -16.32 -5.60
CA LEU A 1174 105.14 -16.35 -7.00
C LEU A 1174 105.24 -14.94 -7.55
N VAL A 1175 104.26 -14.08 -7.31
CA VAL A 1175 104.19 -12.71 -7.83
C VAL A 1175 103.78 -11.80 -6.68
N ASP A 1176 104.47 -10.67 -6.53
CA ASP A 1176 104.10 -9.52 -5.67
C ASP A 1176 104.43 -8.28 -6.50
N PHE A 1177 103.40 -7.51 -6.84
CA PHE A 1177 103.55 -6.24 -7.54
C PHE A 1177 102.59 -5.22 -6.95
N HIS A 1178 103.06 -3.97 -6.87
CA HIS A 1178 102.26 -2.82 -6.47
C HIS A 1178 102.63 -1.60 -7.33
N LEU A 1179 101.63 -0.93 -7.87
CA LEU A 1179 101.68 0.25 -8.71
C LEU A 1179 100.75 1.29 -8.09
N ASP A 1180 101.30 2.47 -7.81
CA ASP A 1180 100.56 3.64 -7.32
C ASP A 1180 101.18 4.88 -7.99
N GLN A 1181 100.46 5.50 -8.93
CA GLN A 1181 100.97 6.61 -9.75
C GLN A 1181 99.94 7.72 -9.96
N GLN A 1182 100.34 8.97 -9.78
CA GLN A 1182 99.48 10.15 -9.95
C GLN A 1182 100.01 11.08 -11.05
N PHE A 1183 99.11 11.51 -11.93
CA PHE A 1183 99.38 12.33 -13.12
C PHE A 1183 98.54 13.61 -13.11
N THR A 1184 99.10 14.71 -13.61
CA THR A 1184 98.34 15.92 -13.95
C THR A 1184 98.29 16.02 -15.48
N ILE A 1185 97.08 16.12 -16.04
CA ILE A 1185 96.85 16.01 -17.49
C ILE A 1185 96.44 17.37 -18.05
N GLY A 1186 97.25 17.96 -18.94
CA GLY A 1186 96.88 19.16 -19.70
C GLY A 1186 96.32 18.82 -21.09
N LYS A 1187 96.85 17.76 -21.72
CA LYS A 1187 96.50 17.23 -23.06
C LYS A 1187 96.77 15.71 -23.11
N TRP A 1188 96.14 14.99 -24.04
CA TRP A 1188 96.39 13.55 -24.23
C TRP A 1188 97.88 13.23 -24.48
N ASP A 1189 98.55 14.12 -25.22
CA ASP A 1189 99.99 14.02 -25.47
C ASP A 1189 100.84 14.08 -24.20
N ASP A 1190 100.33 14.59 -23.07
CA ASP A 1190 101.09 14.63 -21.81
C ASP A 1190 101.18 13.23 -21.18
N ILE A 1191 100.13 12.40 -21.32
CA ILE A 1191 100.13 10.99 -20.89
C ILE A 1191 101.04 10.17 -21.81
N VAL A 1192 100.86 10.33 -23.13
CA VAL A 1192 101.67 9.63 -24.13
C VAL A 1192 103.15 10.02 -23.97
N SER A 1193 103.46 11.32 -23.85
CA SER A 1193 104.81 11.80 -23.60
C SER A 1193 105.36 11.29 -22.28
N TRP A 1194 104.56 11.19 -21.21
CA TRP A 1194 105.04 10.63 -19.95
C TRP A 1194 105.37 9.14 -20.07
N LEU A 1195 104.51 8.35 -20.72
CA LEU A 1195 104.72 6.92 -20.98
C LEU A 1195 105.90 6.66 -21.92
N GLU A 1196 106.06 7.48 -22.96
CA GLU A 1196 107.17 7.42 -23.91
C GLU A 1196 108.50 7.88 -23.29
N ASN A 1197 108.47 8.82 -22.34
CA ASN A 1197 109.66 9.35 -21.66
C ASN A 1197 110.01 8.64 -20.35
N ASN A 1198 109.14 7.78 -19.80
CA ASN A 1198 109.40 6.97 -18.61
C ASN A 1198 109.03 5.48 -18.81
N PRO A 1199 109.34 4.82 -19.95
CA PRO A 1199 109.00 3.42 -20.17
C PRO A 1199 109.63 2.52 -19.09
N ASP A 1200 110.83 2.86 -18.66
CA ASP A 1200 111.59 2.24 -17.58
C ASP A 1200 110.86 2.21 -16.23
N LYS A 1201 110.04 3.23 -15.88
CA LYS A 1201 109.22 3.20 -14.65
C LYS A 1201 107.95 2.34 -14.76
N LEU A 1202 107.41 2.22 -15.98
CA LEU A 1202 106.31 1.31 -16.28
C LEU A 1202 106.80 -0.15 -16.23
N PHE A 1203 108.00 -0.40 -16.75
CA PHE A 1203 108.66 -1.70 -16.78
C PHE A 1203 109.39 -2.08 -15.48
N GLU A 1204 109.79 -1.15 -14.61
CA GLU A 1204 110.32 -1.45 -13.27
C GLU A 1204 109.26 -2.12 -12.38
N SER A 1205 107.99 -1.70 -12.45
CA SER A 1205 106.92 -2.31 -11.64
C SER A 1205 106.26 -3.55 -12.28
N LEU A 1206 106.07 -3.57 -13.61
CA LEU A 1206 105.45 -4.71 -14.33
C LEU A 1206 106.47 -5.78 -14.76
N GLY A 1207 107.72 -5.39 -14.99
CA GLY A 1207 108.74 -6.22 -15.61
C GLY A 1207 109.65 -6.93 -14.62
N GLU A 1208 110.17 -6.25 -13.59
CA GLU A 1208 111.10 -6.89 -12.65
C GLU A 1208 110.41 -7.94 -11.77
N GLY A 1209 109.21 -7.66 -11.24
CA GLY A 1209 108.46 -8.62 -10.42
C GLY A 1209 108.03 -9.89 -11.18
N ILE A 1210 107.43 -9.76 -12.36
CA ILE A 1210 106.97 -10.90 -13.18
C ILE A 1210 108.15 -11.67 -13.77
N TRP A 1211 109.22 -10.98 -14.16
CA TRP A 1211 110.42 -11.60 -14.72
C TRP A 1211 111.27 -12.29 -13.65
N ASP A 1212 111.48 -11.69 -12.48
CA ASP A 1212 112.17 -12.34 -11.36
C ASP A 1212 111.32 -13.45 -10.74
N ALA A 1213 109.99 -13.36 -10.77
CA ALA A 1213 109.06 -14.44 -10.46
C ALA A 1213 109.16 -15.61 -11.44
N LEU A 1214 109.07 -15.34 -12.75
CA LEU A 1214 109.22 -16.36 -13.80
C LEU A 1214 110.62 -16.98 -13.77
N LYS A 1215 111.65 -16.19 -13.48
CA LYS A 1215 113.03 -16.63 -13.32
C LYS A 1215 113.18 -17.47 -12.06
N ASN A 1216 112.73 -17.04 -10.88
CA ASN A 1216 112.73 -17.87 -9.65
C ASN A 1216 111.90 -19.15 -9.80
N CYS A 1217 110.73 -19.09 -10.44
CA CYS A 1217 109.90 -20.26 -10.67
C CYS A 1217 110.58 -21.25 -11.64
N ALA A 1218 111.24 -20.74 -12.69
CA ALA A 1218 111.99 -21.54 -13.65
C ALA A 1218 113.37 -22.03 -13.15
N THR A 1219 114.03 -21.31 -12.23
CA THR A 1219 115.40 -21.61 -11.78
C THR A 1219 115.51 -22.13 -10.35
N THR A 1220 114.55 -21.84 -9.48
CA THR A 1220 114.61 -22.08 -8.03
C THR A 1220 113.49 -23.03 -7.58
N THR A 1221 112.23 -22.76 -7.93
CA THR A 1221 111.08 -23.58 -7.51
C THR A 1221 110.91 -24.86 -8.33
N ALA A 1222 111.18 -24.83 -9.65
CA ALA A 1222 111.24 -26.04 -10.48
C ALA A 1222 112.37 -27.00 -10.05
N ALA A 1223 113.41 -26.48 -9.40
CA ALA A 1223 114.50 -27.28 -8.82
C ALA A 1223 114.17 -27.84 -7.42
N GLU A 1224 113.16 -27.32 -6.73
CA GLU A 1224 112.66 -27.84 -5.45
C GLU A 1224 111.44 -28.80 -5.62
N LEU A 1225 110.78 -28.76 -6.78
CA LEU A 1225 109.65 -29.63 -7.17
C LEU A 1225 110.03 -30.85 -8.03
N THR A 1226 111.33 -31.01 -8.36
CA THR A 1226 111.93 -32.25 -8.88
C THR A 1226 112.85 -32.85 -7.82
#